data_AF-A0A8K0UQR8-F1
#
_entry.id   AF-A0A8K0UQR8-F1
#
_cell.length_a   1.000
_cell.length_b   1.000
_cell.length_c   1.000
_cell.angle_alpha   90.00
_cell.angle_beta   90.00
_cell.angle_gamma   90.00
#
_symmetry.space_group_name_H-M   'P 1'
#
loop_
_entity.id
_entity.type
_entity.pdbx_description
1 polymer ?
#
loop_
_entity_poly.entity_id
_entity_poly.type
_entity_poly.pdbx_seq_one_letter_code
_entity_poly.pdbx_strand_id
1 'polypeptide(L)'
;MPGPRNRQKNRSGPSMSNASPSASASSMSVATIDSLVNEIDEVNGWKAIATFLCTKLKLPDLSRRSGLKKMHANFSEYNKKLNDAYTKNVGNEKILGGIIGIWAKMSVDAVLRNRLVKDGLITKIMPLMDLRSTRLVGLEALATVTHHGGLDVRIEIAKHTPTLLRLLEEFPDNAKINELAVTTVSHSVGSVVNEEHLDTAFVRTLEVSNVLRRVLEAMRRPNATVILVDHGISLITSCTRHCHQDIKSLPPLVSLLAACLRVNDISVRCSALASFIRINLPNSEEENRFFDPAVLMQAVKRRFPDGPLESMVEYGLNNCETTLLIKTTTDYQKAMMQCTQDRDMYTLGKTLASLITRTEFSVSEGGFQYVDERTGRTEYADVGLPFKMWTDSLPYCAKILRQRNSSPRDLDLDDADILEIKFHILRQRIPDAIAHAEKAIKRNPHVAYFYYAIGLGADLPKALRAVKKGLKAKQTTLFVKYYMLWRAIAVAGDMGVTNLANVREGAQEYSEGIAFLMSALDDAKTFFEVAPPDARHMAVIVNWFVVLTIAIKGPELSLDLKELAPAFKKLETARQITEHIGFPYRKTQMRLSREMIMRSYAKAAKDFDSTITYYDTLYTSAYSKEERSVAGAEDTLAAWLEDLALEDGDHDTHCLHPRINSNTVALYRCTYCGNPSAALRKCSQCGKVKYCDAACQKLHWGEHKATCKAT
;
A
#
# COMPACT_ATOMS: atom_id res chain seq x y z
N MET A 1 51.86 0.61 20.59
CA MET A 1 52.95 -0.18 19.93
C MET A 1 53.08 -1.52 20.65
N PRO A 2 53.68 -2.57 20.06
CA PRO A 2 54.14 -2.77 18.68
C PRO A 2 53.08 -3.53 17.84
N GLY A 3 53.18 -3.72 16.52
CA GLY A 3 54.25 -3.43 15.55
C GLY A 3 54.66 -4.69 14.78
N PRO A 4 54.21 -4.91 13.52
CA PRO A 4 54.47 -6.14 12.78
C PRO A 4 55.87 -6.16 12.14
N ARG A 5 56.53 -7.32 12.11
CA ARG A 5 57.86 -7.50 11.49
C ARG A 5 57.78 -8.32 10.19
N ASN A 6 58.29 -7.71 9.12
CA ASN A 6 58.59 -8.35 7.83
C ASN A 6 59.58 -9.51 7.96
N ARG A 7 59.54 -10.45 7.00
CA ARG A 7 60.79 -10.96 6.39
C ARG A 7 60.65 -11.32 4.91
N GLN A 8 61.62 -10.84 4.14
CA GLN A 8 61.87 -11.05 2.71
C GLN A 8 62.47 -12.46 2.47
N LYS A 9 62.18 -13.20 1.38
CA LYS A 9 62.47 -13.04 -0.08
C LYS A 9 63.83 -13.65 -0.50
N ASN A 10 63.92 -14.13 -1.76
CA ASN A 10 65.10 -14.64 -2.51
C ASN A 10 65.52 -16.10 -2.20
N ARG A 11 66.02 -16.94 -3.14
CA ARG A 11 66.38 -16.87 -4.60
C ARG A 11 66.29 -18.32 -5.16
N SER A 12 66.47 -18.72 -6.44
CA SER A 12 66.80 -18.11 -7.75
C SER A 12 66.37 -19.06 -8.90
N GLY A 13 66.57 -18.69 -10.18
CA GLY A 13 66.44 -19.57 -11.37
C GLY A 13 67.73 -20.38 -11.69
N PRO A 14 67.96 -20.86 -12.93
CA PRO A 14 67.82 -20.10 -14.21
C PRO A 14 66.99 -20.80 -15.32
N SER A 15 66.21 -20.07 -16.15
CA SER A 15 66.51 -19.56 -17.53
C SER A 15 66.44 -20.62 -18.66
N MET A 16 66.09 -20.33 -19.93
CA MET A 16 66.11 -19.04 -20.63
C MET A 16 65.18 -19.02 -21.87
N SER A 17 64.64 -17.84 -22.21
CA SER A 17 64.29 -17.38 -23.59
C SER A 17 63.15 -18.11 -24.36
N ASN A 18 62.37 -17.48 -25.26
CA ASN A 18 62.64 -16.22 -25.96
C ASN A 18 61.36 -15.45 -26.42
N ALA A 19 61.53 -14.14 -26.65
CA ALA A 19 60.76 -13.23 -27.51
C ALA A 19 59.22 -13.12 -27.38
N SER A 20 58.75 -11.96 -26.89
CA SER A 20 57.44 -11.39 -27.23
C SER A 20 57.42 -10.84 -28.66
N PRO A 21 56.22 -10.63 -29.22
CA PRO A 21 55.97 -9.33 -29.87
C PRO A 21 54.72 -8.61 -29.33
N SER A 22 54.91 -7.30 -29.13
CA SER A 22 53.95 -6.19 -29.21
C SER A 22 52.44 -6.43 -29.05
N ALA A 23 51.84 -5.64 -28.16
CA ALA A 23 50.40 -5.45 -28.08
C ALA A 23 49.80 -4.99 -29.42
N SER A 24 48.90 -5.80 -29.99
CA SER A 24 47.94 -5.37 -31.00
C SER A 24 46.61 -5.05 -30.33
N ALA A 25 46.20 -3.79 -30.38
CA ALA A 25 44.84 -3.41 -30.02
C ALA A 25 43.90 -3.97 -31.10
N SER A 26 43.09 -4.98 -30.77
CA SER A 26 42.09 -5.56 -31.68
C SER A 26 40.94 -4.58 -31.93
N SER A 27 41.17 -3.57 -32.75
CA SER A 27 40.11 -2.89 -33.49
C SER A 27 39.50 -3.89 -34.47
N MET A 28 38.17 -4.03 -34.48
CA MET A 28 37.49 -4.64 -35.63
C MET A 28 37.90 -3.88 -36.90
N SER A 29 38.46 -4.60 -37.87
CA SER A 29 38.86 -4.03 -39.15
C SER A 29 37.62 -3.63 -39.95
N VAL A 30 37.75 -2.58 -40.78
CA VAL A 30 36.66 -2.05 -41.62
C VAL A 30 35.99 -3.16 -42.44
N ALA A 31 36.79 -4.07 -43.01
CA ALA A 31 36.32 -5.22 -43.79
C ALA A 31 35.38 -6.19 -43.02
N THR A 32 35.42 -6.23 -41.68
CA THR A 32 34.48 -7.06 -40.88
C THR A 32 33.16 -6.37 -40.56
N ILE A 33 32.99 -5.10 -40.91
CA ILE A 33 31.76 -4.34 -40.68
C ILE A 33 30.88 -4.36 -41.93
N ASP A 34 31.45 -4.18 -43.12
CA ASP A 34 30.70 -4.29 -44.38
C ASP A 34 30.13 -5.71 -44.59
N SER A 35 30.86 -6.75 -44.16
CA SER A 35 30.33 -8.13 -44.10
C SER A 35 29.18 -8.27 -43.09
N LEU A 36 29.21 -7.56 -41.96
CA LEU A 36 28.14 -7.61 -40.97
C LEU A 36 26.83 -6.99 -41.51
N VAL A 37 26.93 -5.89 -42.27
CA VAL A 37 25.79 -5.21 -42.91
C VAL A 37 25.19 -6.09 -44.00
N ASN A 38 25.98 -6.55 -44.97
CA ASN A 38 25.48 -7.35 -46.09
C ASN A 38 24.84 -8.68 -45.63
N GLU A 39 25.35 -9.28 -44.54
CA GLU A 39 24.82 -10.54 -44.01
C GLU A 39 23.56 -10.38 -43.13
N ILE A 40 23.33 -9.20 -42.52
CA ILE A 40 22.16 -9.00 -41.64
C ILE A 40 20.90 -8.59 -42.41
N ASP A 41 21.05 -8.07 -43.62
CA ASP A 41 19.93 -7.61 -44.45
C ASP A 41 19.02 -8.79 -44.89
N GLU A 42 19.55 -10.00 -45.02
CA GLU A 42 18.79 -11.24 -45.25
C GLU A 42 18.14 -11.82 -43.97
N VAL A 43 18.56 -11.38 -42.78
CA VAL A 43 18.03 -11.89 -41.50
C VAL A 43 16.74 -11.16 -41.14
N ASN A 44 15.64 -11.90 -41.02
CA ASN A 44 14.33 -11.39 -40.63
C ASN A 44 13.93 -11.92 -39.25
N GLY A 45 13.10 -11.15 -38.53
CA GLY A 45 12.72 -11.46 -37.15
C GLY A 45 13.72 -10.94 -36.11
N TRP A 46 13.26 -10.20 -35.11
CA TRP A 46 14.15 -9.59 -34.10
C TRP A 46 14.91 -10.62 -33.26
N LYS A 47 14.30 -11.80 -33.03
CA LYS A 47 14.92 -12.96 -32.39
C LYS A 47 16.14 -13.46 -33.18
N ALA A 48 16.00 -13.61 -34.50
CA ALA A 48 17.08 -14.05 -35.36
C ALA A 48 18.18 -12.99 -35.49
N ILE A 49 17.81 -11.71 -35.68
CA ILE A 49 18.73 -10.57 -35.73
C ILE A 49 19.60 -10.50 -34.45
N ALA A 50 18.98 -10.54 -33.26
CA ALA A 50 19.70 -10.50 -31.99
C ALA A 50 20.60 -11.74 -31.80
N THR A 51 20.16 -12.92 -32.22
CA THR A 51 20.94 -14.17 -32.14
C THR A 51 22.14 -14.16 -33.09
N PHE A 52 21.97 -13.65 -34.31
CA PHE A 52 23.03 -13.43 -35.29
C PHE A 52 24.08 -12.47 -34.75
N LEU A 53 23.67 -11.32 -34.21
CA LEU A 53 24.57 -10.32 -33.60
C LEU A 53 25.32 -10.89 -32.38
N CYS A 54 24.65 -11.61 -31.48
CA CYS A 54 25.30 -12.31 -30.38
C CYS A 54 26.39 -13.29 -30.88
N THR A 55 26.11 -14.02 -31.95
CA THR A 55 27.06 -14.98 -32.55
C THR A 55 28.26 -14.25 -33.17
N LYS A 56 28.03 -13.24 -34.01
CA LYS A 56 29.08 -12.46 -34.69
C LYS A 56 29.96 -11.69 -33.72
N LEU A 57 29.37 -11.08 -32.68
CA LEU A 57 30.09 -10.35 -31.62
C LEU A 57 30.69 -11.26 -30.54
N LYS A 58 30.48 -12.59 -30.64
CA LYS A 58 30.97 -13.62 -29.71
C LYS A 58 30.55 -13.37 -28.25
N LEU A 59 29.28 -13.02 -28.07
CA LEU A 59 28.66 -12.82 -26.76
C LEU A 59 28.29 -14.17 -26.13
N PRO A 60 28.30 -14.29 -24.79
CA PRO A 60 27.79 -15.47 -24.11
C PRO A 60 26.27 -15.56 -24.21
N ASP A 61 25.73 -16.77 -24.10
CA ASP A 61 24.29 -17.05 -24.13
C ASP A 61 23.53 -16.32 -23.00
N LEU A 62 22.84 -15.23 -23.37
CA LEU A 62 22.06 -14.40 -22.45
C LEU A 62 20.76 -15.07 -21.99
N SER A 63 20.30 -16.15 -22.65
CA SER A 63 19.18 -16.96 -22.17
C SER A 63 19.54 -17.80 -20.94
N ARG A 64 20.83 -17.87 -20.55
CA ARG A 64 21.29 -18.66 -19.40
C ARG A 64 21.91 -17.79 -18.33
N ARG A 65 21.60 -18.11 -17.07
CA ARG A 65 22.24 -17.51 -15.88
C ARG A 65 23.78 -17.59 -15.91
N SER A 66 24.35 -18.64 -16.50
CA SER A 66 25.80 -18.80 -16.68
C SER A 66 26.38 -17.80 -17.68
N GLY A 67 25.64 -17.44 -18.73
CA GLY A 67 26.04 -16.39 -19.68
C GLY A 67 25.91 -14.99 -19.09
N LEU A 68 24.84 -14.70 -18.34
CA LEU A 68 24.74 -13.45 -17.56
C LEU A 68 25.91 -13.28 -16.57
N LYS A 69 26.37 -14.35 -15.92
CA LYS A 69 27.60 -14.30 -15.10
C LYS A 69 28.86 -13.99 -15.93
N LYS A 70 29.00 -14.54 -17.14
CA LYS A 70 30.10 -14.21 -18.06
C LYS A 70 30.04 -12.74 -18.51
N MET A 71 28.84 -12.18 -18.72
CA MET A 71 28.64 -10.75 -18.99
C MET A 71 29.08 -9.88 -17.82
N HIS A 72 28.72 -10.24 -16.58
CA HIS A 72 29.18 -9.50 -15.39
C HIS A 72 30.70 -9.45 -15.27
N ALA A 73 31.37 -10.58 -15.52
CA ALA A 73 32.82 -10.70 -15.40
C ALA A 73 33.59 -9.88 -16.44
N ASN A 74 33.08 -9.78 -17.68
CA ASN A 74 33.76 -9.12 -18.81
C ASN A 74 32.94 -7.94 -19.36
N PHE A 75 32.16 -7.27 -18.49
CA PHE A 75 31.17 -6.27 -18.89
C PHE A 75 31.77 -5.17 -19.79
N SER A 76 32.93 -4.63 -19.42
CA SER A 76 33.59 -3.55 -20.18
C SER A 76 33.99 -3.98 -21.60
N GLU A 77 34.37 -5.24 -21.80
CA GLU A 77 34.73 -5.75 -23.13
C GLU A 77 33.49 -5.95 -24.00
N TYR A 78 32.49 -6.68 -23.49
CA TYR A 78 31.27 -6.96 -24.25
C TYR A 78 30.43 -5.71 -24.49
N ASN A 79 30.29 -4.82 -23.49
CA ASN A 79 29.58 -3.56 -23.67
C ASN A 79 30.33 -2.64 -24.64
N LYS A 80 31.67 -2.64 -24.66
CA LYS A 80 32.42 -1.90 -25.69
C LYS A 80 32.13 -2.44 -27.09
N LYS A 81 32.15 -3.76 -27.31
CA LYS A 81 31.80 -4.36 -28.62
C LYS A 81 30.40 -3.95 -29.08
N LEU A 82 29.42 -3.97 -28.18
CA LEU A 82 28.05 -3.54 -28.47
C LEU A 82 27.97 -2.03 -28.79
N ASN A 83 28.63 -1.17 -28.00
CA ASN A 83 28.67 0.28 -28.27
C ASN A 83 29.40 0.62 -29.57
N ASP A 84 30.53 -0.04 -29.86
CA ASP A 84 31.31 0.16 -31.09
C ASP A 84 30.48 -0.27 -32.31
N ALA A 85 29.76 -1.40 -32.23
CA ALA A 85 28.86 -1.86 -33.29
C ALA A 85 27.65 -0.93 -33.46
N TYR A 86 27.04 -0.45 -32.38
CA TYR A 86 25.93 0.50 -32.42
C TYR A 86 26.35 1.82 -33.08
N THR A 87 27.45 2.41 -32.61
CA THR A 87 27.91 3.75 -33.04
C THR A 87 28.39 3.77 -34.49
N LYS A 88 28.97 2.67 -34.98
CA LYS A 88 29.41 2.57 -36.39
C LYS A 88 28.26 2.31 -37.37
N ASN A 89 27.12 1.84 -36.90
CA ASN A 89 25.99 1.42 -37.74
C ASN A 89 24.71 2.25 -37.50
N VAL A 90 24.86 3.55 -37.17
CA VAL A 90 23.73 4.48 -36.92
C VAL A 90 22.75 4.59 -38.11
N GLY A 91 23.16 4.20 -39.32
CA GLY A 91 22.28 4.11 -40.49
C GLY A 91 21.58 2.75 -40.71
N ASN A 92 21.90 1.68 -39.98
CA ASN A 92 21.32 0.35 -40.19
C ASN A 92 20.35 -0.02 -39.06
N GLU A 93 19.05 0.12 -39.34
CA GLU A 93 17.97 -0.10 -38.37
C GLU A 93 17.96 -1.52 -37.76
N LYS A 94 18.32 -2.56 -38.54
CA LYS A 94 18.40 -3.96 -38.05
C LYS A 94 19.50 -4.11 -36.99
N ILE A 95 20.69 -3.55 -37.23
CA ILE A 95 21.81 -3.60 -36.27
C ILE A 95 21.46 -2.82 -34.99
N LEU A 96 20.91 -1.60 -35.12
CA LEU A 96 20.54 -0.79 -33.96
C LEU A 96 19.46 -1.48 -33.10
N GLY A 97 18.37 -1.94 -33.72
CA GLY A 97 17.30 -2.66 -33.04
C GLY A 97 17.81 -3.95 -32.38
N GLY A 98 18.61 -4.74 -33.09
CA GLY A 98 19.18 -5.98 -32.55
C GLY A 98 20.10 -5.75 -31.33
N ILE A 99 20.95 -4.72 -31.36
CA ILE A 99 21.82 -4.35 -30.23
C ILE A 99 20.98 -3.85 -29.03
N ILE A 100 19.94 -3.06 -29.29
CA ILE A 100 19.03 -2.57 -28.23
C ILE A 100 18.25 -3.73 -27.61
N GLY A 101 17.82 -4.72 -28.41
CA GLY A 101 17.26 -5.98 -27.90
C GLY A 101 18.25 -6.72 -26.99
N ILE A 102 19.52 -6.83 -27.38
CA ILE A 102 20.57 -7.44 -26.55
C ILE A 102 20.73 -6.70 -25.21
N TRP A 103 20.78 -5.36 -25.22
CA TRP A 103 20.84 -4.56 -23.99
C TRP A 103 19.56 -4.67 -23.13
N ALA A 104 18.37 -4.82 -23.75
CA ALA A 104 17.12 -5.10 -23.04
C ALA A 104 17.20 -6.47 -22.32
N LYS A 105 17.67 -7.52 -23.00
CA LYS A 105 17.84 -8.86 -22.41
C LYS A 105 18.89 -8.88 -21.29
N MET A 106 19.96 -8.08 -21.41
CA MET A 106 20.89 -7.84 -20.30
C MET A 106 20.21 -7.11 -19.12
N SER A 107 19.25 -6.22 -19.40
CA SER A 107 18.60 -5.37 -18.40
C SER A 107 17.57 -6.10 -17.50
N VAL A 108 17.29 -7.35 -17.83
CA VAL A 108 16.59 -8.32 -16.97
C VAL A 108 17.38 -8.57 -15.68
N ASP A 109 18.71 -8.50 -15.71
CA ASP A 109 19.56 -8.48 -14.52
C ASP A 109 19.72 -7.05 -14.00
N ALA A 110 19.24 -6.80 -12.77
CA ALA A 110 19.22 -5.45 -12.20
C ALA A 110 20.61 -4.80 -12.07
N VAL A 111 21.68 -5.58 -11.89
CA VAL A 111 23.04 -5.05 -11.76
C VAL A 111 23.65 -4.74 -13.14
N LEU A 112 23.33 -5.51 -14.19
CA LEU A 112 23.71 -5.16 -15.56
C LEU A 112 22.95 -3.92 -16.03
N ARG A 113 21.62 -3.90 -15.87
CA ARG A 113 20.77 -2.75 -16.21
C ARG A 113 21.28 -1.46 -15.60
N ASN A 114 21.53 -1.43 -14.29
CA ASN A 114 21.95 -0.22 -13.59
C ASN A 114 23.33 0.27 -14.07
N ARG A 115 24.18 -0.61 -14.64
CA ARG A 115 25.42 -0.19 -15.34
C ARG A 115 25.12 0.34 -16.74
N LEU A 116 24.32 -0.37 -17.54
CA LEU A 116 23.95 0.04 -18.89
C LEU A 116 23.27 1.42 -18.92
N VAL A 117 22.37 1.70 -17.96
CA VAL A 117 21.73 3.01 -17.81
C VAL A 117 22.76 4.11 -17.52
N LYS A 118 23.75 3.86 -16.65
CA LYS A 118 24.86 4.77 -16.38
C LYS A 118 25.79 4.97 -17.58
N ASP A 119 25.95 3.94 -18.41
CA ASP A 119 26.66 3.99 -19.70
C ASP A 119 25.79 4.62 -20.82
N GLY A 120 24.68 5.28 -20.48
CA GLY A 120 23.80 5.98 -21.42
C GLY A 120 22.98 5.06 -22.32
N LEU A 121 22.40 3.98 -21.79
CA LEU A 121 21.47 3.12 -22.54
C LEU A 121 20.20 3.89 -22.95
N ILE A 122 19.60 4.66 -22.05
CA ILE A 122 18.31 5.34 -22.30
C ILE A 122 18.41 6.28 -23.51
N THR A 123 19.47 7.10 -23.57
CA THR A 123 19.76 7.99 -24.70
C THR A 123 20.03 7.25 -26.01
N LYS A 124 20.41 5.97 -25.98
CA LYS A 124 20.54 5.12 -27.18
C LYS A 124 19.21 4.47 -27.59
N ILE A 125 18.28 4.27 -26.66
CA ILE A 125 16.94 3.76 -27.00
C ILE A 125 16.08 4.85 -27.67
N MET A 126 16.18 6.11 -27.23
CA MET A 126 15.29 7.17 -27.71
C MET A 126 15.23 7.35 -29.24
N PRO A 127 16.34 7.35 -30.01
CA PRO A 127 16.28 7.49 -31.46
C PRO A 127 15.50 6.39 -32.20
N LEU A 128 15.39 5.18 -31.61
CA LEU A 128 14.60 4.10 -32.20
C LEU A 128 13.09 4.40 -32.18
N MET A 129 12.63 5.36 -31.35
CA MET A 129 11.22 5.73 -31.27
C MET A 129 10.71 6.36 -32.57
N ASP A 130 11.57 7.11 -33.25
CA ASP A 130 11.22 7.83 -34.47
C ASP A 130 11.18 6.90 -35.70
N LEU A 131 12.00 5.84 -35.70
CA LEU A 131 12.17 4.93 -36.84
C LEU A 131 11.08 3.84 -36.88
N ARG A 132 10.42 3.66 -38.04
CA ARG A 132 9.24 2.79 -38.18
C ARG A 132 9.51 1.32 -37.81
N SER A 133 10.67 0.77 -38.17
CA SER A 133 10.98 -0.65 -37.93
C SER A 133 11.35 -0.94 -36.47
N THR A 134 12.08 -0.03 -35.82
CA THR A 134 12.67 -0.25 -34.48
C THR A 134 11.83 0.29 -33.32
N ARG A 135 10.79 1.09 -33.59
CA ARG A 135 9.93 1.70 -32.55
C ARG A 135 9.41 0.72 -31.51
N LEU A 136 8.87 -0.43 -31.95
CA LEU A 136 8.39 -1.46 -31.03
C LEU A 136 9.53 -2.05 -30.20
N VAL A 137 10.68 -2.34 -30.80
CA VAL A 137 11.88 -2.85 -30.11
C VAL A 137 12.35 -1.90 -29.01
N GLY A 138 12.44 -0.60 -29.29
CA GLY A 138 12.85 0.38 -28.29
C GLY A 138 11.81 0.54 -27.17
N LEU A 139 10.51 0.45 -27.48
CA LEU A 139 9.44 0.51 -26.48
C LEU A 139 9.44 -0.74 -25.58
N GLU A 140 9.64 -1.93 -26.14
CA GLU A 140 9.81 -3.19 -25.40
C GLU A 140 11.07 -3.14 -24.52
N ALA A 141 12.16 -2.54 -25.02
CA ALA A 141 13.36 -2.31 -24.23
C ALA A 141 13.11 -1.38 -23.02
N LEU A 142 12.40 -0.26 -23.20
CA LEU A 142 12.03 0.64 -22.08
C LEU A 142 11.09 -0.02 -21.07
N ALA A 143 10.09 -0.78 -21.54
CA ALA A 143 9.20 -1.54 -20.66
C ALA A 143 10.00 -2.56 -19.82
N THR A 144 10.92 -3.30 -20.44
CA THR A 144 11.81 -4.25 -19.74
C THR A 144 12.72 -3.56 -18.72
N VAL A 145 13.32 -2.42 -19.09
CA VAL A 145 14.22 -1.66 -18.19
C VAL A 145 13.46 -1.06 -17.00
N THR A 146 12.21 -0.61 -17.18
CA THR A 146 11.40 -0.04 -16.08
C THR A 146 10.85 -1.08 -15.10
N HIS A 147 10.48 -2.27 -15.58
CA HIS A 147 9.75 -3.29 -14.81
C HIS A 147 10.41 -3.62 -13.45
N HIS A 148 11.72 -3.87 -13.44
CA HIS A 148 12.50 -4.06 -12.21
C HIS A 148 13.47 -2.88 -11.91
N GLY A 149 13.26 -1.73 -12.56
CA GLY A 149 14.09 -0.54 -12.41
C GLY A 149 14.11 -0.03 -10.98
N GLY A 150 15.30 0.35 -10.48
CA GLY A 150 15.39 1.17 -9.26
C GLY A 150 14.96 2.61 -9.53
N LEU A 151 14.71 3.39 -8.48
CA LEU A 151 14.21 4.77 -8.60
C LEU A 151 15.04 5.62 -9.57
N ASP A 152 16.38 5.61 -9.46
CA ASP A 152 17.29 6.33 -10.37
C ASP A 152 17.02 6.02 -11.86
N VAL A 153 16.78 4.75 -12.20
CA VAL A 153 16.50 4.31 -13.57
C VAL A 153 15.13 4.80 -14.04
N ARG A 154 14.15 4.81 -13.13
CA ARG A 154 12.79 5.26 -13.41
C ARG A 154 12.71 6.79 -13.54
N ILE A 155 13.49 7.54 -12.75
CA ILE A 155 13.70 8.99 -12.90
C ILE A 155 14.33 9.29 -14.26
N GLU A 156 15.38 8.57 -14.67
CA GLU A 156 16.03 8.81 -15.96
C GLU A 156 15.08 8.58 -17.15
N ILE A 157 14.21 7.57 -17.07
CA ILE A 157 13.19 7.31 -18.10
C ILE A 157 12.05 8.34 -18.05
N ALA A 158 11.64 8.80 -16.86
CA ALA A 158 10.59 9.80 -16.72
C ALA A 158 10.95 11.16 -17.37
N LYS A 159 12.24 11.50 -17.48
CA LYS A 159 12.72 12.67 -18.25
C LYS A 159 12.32 12.63 -19.73
N HIS A 160 12.05 11.44 -20.27
CA HIS A 160 11.65 11.21 -21.66
C HIS A 160 10.13 11.02 -21.84
N THR A 161 9.33 11.29 -20.82
CA THR A 161 7.85 11.27 -20.90
C THR A 161 7.28 12.05 -22.11
N PRO A 162 7.78 13.24 -22.50
CA PRO A 162 7.27 13.93 -23.69
C PRO A 162 7.35 13.09 -24.98
N THR A 163 8.42 12.31 -25.15
CA THR A 163 8.58 11.38 -26.29
C THR A 163 7.53 10.28 -26.25
N LEU A 164 7.23 9.74 -25.07
CA LEU A 164 6.23 8.68 -24.89
C LEU A 164 4.80 9.20 -25.11
N LEU A 165 4.49 10.42 -24.64
CA LEU A 165 3.18 11.05 -24.89
C LEU A 165 2.97 11.33 -26.38
N ARG A 166 3.99 11.86 -27.08
CA ARG A 166 3.94 12.07 -28.54
C ARG A 166 3.60 10.78 -29.30
N LEU A 167 4.14 9.62 -28.89
CA LEU A 167 3.81 8.35 -29.53
C LEU A 167 2.33 7.94 -29.36
N LEU A 168 1.70 8.27 -28.23
CA LEU A 168 0.26 8.06 -28.03
C LEU A 168 -0.60 8.96 -28.94
N GLU A 169 -0.07 10.13 -29.30
CA GLU A 169 -0.72 11.11 -30.19
C GLU A 169 -0.53 10.77 -31.68
N GLU A 170 0.68 10.32 -32.06
CA GLU A 170 1.03 9.95 -33.44
C GLU A 170 0.48 8.57 -33.86
N PHE A 171 0.35 7.62 -32.92
CA PHE A 171 -0.08 6.24 -33.20
C PHE A 171 -1.35 5.83 -32.42
N PRO A 172 -2.43 6.61 -32.47
CA PRO A 172 -3.63 6.41 -31.66
C PRO A 172 -4.26 5.02 -31.85
N ASP A 173 -4.17 4.46 -33.05
CA ASP A 173 -4.81 3.19 -33.40
C ASP A 173 -3.87 1.98 -33.26
N ASN A 174 -2.61 2.18 -32.86
CA ASN A 174 -1.67 1.09 -32.61
C ASN A 174 -1.68 0.63 -31.14
N ALA A 175 -2.46 -0.42 -30.88
CA ALA A 175 -2.64 -0.99 -29.54
C ALA A 175 -1.31 -1.32 -28.83
N LYS A 176 -0.31 -1.88 -29.53
CA LYS A 176 0.96 -2.32 -28.91
C LYS A 176 1.90 -1.16 -28.59
N ILE A 177 1.97 -0.15 -29.44
CA ILE A 177 2.69 1.10 -29.13
C ILE A 177 2.10 1.73 -27.88
N ASN A 178 0.77 1.86 -27.83
CA ASN A 178 0.08 2.52 -26.73
C ASN A 178 0.21 1.74 -25.41
N GLU A 179 0.10 0.41 -25.45
CA GLU A 179 0.35 -0.47 -24.31
C GLU A 179 1.74 -0.28 -23.72
N LEU A 180 2.79 -0.32 -24.54
CA LEU A 180 4.18 -0.22 -24.07
C LEU A 180 4.52 1.20 -23.59
N ALA A 181 3.98 2.23 -24.24
CA ALA A 181 4.14 3.62 -23.82
C ALA A 181 3.45 3.87 -22.46
N VAL A 182 2.19 3.47 -22.29
CA VAL A 182 1.46 3.59 -21.00
C VAL A 182 2.13 2.76 -19.91
N THR A 183 2.59 1.54 -20.21
CA THR A 183 3.37 0.70 -19.29
C THR A 183 4.63 1.42 -18.81
N THR A 184 5.42 1.96 -19.74
CA THR A 184 6.67 2.66 -19.44
C THR A 184 6.43 3.92 -18.61
N VAL A 185 5.42 4.73 -18.97
CA VAL A 185 5.02 5.94 -18.22
C VAL A 185 4.52 5.56 -16.81
N SER A 186 3.69 4.52 -16.70
CA SER A 186 3.16 4.02 -15.42
C SER A 186 4.27 3.60 -14.47
N HIS A 187 5.22 2.78 -14.93
CA HIS A 187 6.36 2.40 -14.11
C HIS A 187 7.29 3.56 -13.76
N SER A 188 7.57 4.47 -14.71
CA SER A 188 8.52 5.58 -14.51
C SER A 188 7.90 6.73 -13.70
N VAL A 189 6.95 7.47 -14.30
CA VAL A 189 6.25 8.60 -13.67
C VAL A 189 5.52 8.14 -12.41
N GLY A 190 4.80 7.01 -12.46
CA GLY A 190 4.05 6.49 -11.31
C GLY A 190 4.92 6.19 -10.09
N SER A 191 6.16 5.72 -10.28
CA SER A 191 7.11 5.58 -9.17
C SER A 191 7.54 6.94 -8.63
N VAL A 192 7.96 7.86 -9.51
CA VAL A 192 8.44 9.20 -9.11
C VAL A 192 7.39 9.97 -8.30
N VAL A 193 6.11 9.91 -8.69
CA VAL A 193 5.03 10.64 -8.01
C VAL A 193 4.53 9.98 -6.72
N ASN A 194 4.97 8.75 -6.42
CA ASN A 194 4.55 7.99 -5.24
C ASN A 194 5.66 7.89 -4.17
N GLU A 195 6.84 8.43 -4.43
CA GLU A 195 7.95 8.53 -3.47
C GLU A 195 7.58 9.37 -2.24
N GLU A 196 7.99 8.90 -1.06
CA GLU A 196 7.72 9.58 0.22
C GLU A 196 8.44 10.94 0.33
N HIS A 197 9.58 11.09 -0.34
CA HIS A 197 10.37 12.32 -0.40
C HIS A 197 10.39 12.86 -1.83
N LEU A 198 9.28 13.51 -2.21
CA LEU A 198 9.03 13.99 -3.55
C LEU A 198 9.91 15.19 -3.94
N ASP A 199 10.65 15.08 -5.05
CA ASP A 199 11.22 16.25 -5.72
C ASP A 199 10.10 17.02 -6.46
N THR A 200 9.51 17.99 -5.76
CA THR A 200 8.44 18.83 -6.30
C THR A 200 8.86 19.67 -7.51
N ALA A 201 10.15 19.96 -7.69
CA ALA A 201 10.64 20.70 -8.85
C ALA A 201 10.68 19.78 -10.08
N PHE A 202 11.24 18.58 -9.93
CA PHE A 202 11.25 17.58 -11.00
C PHE A 202 9.82 17.15 -11.40
N VAL A 203 8.93 16.88 -10.44
CA VAL A 203 7.55 16.46 -10.74
C VAL A 203 6.78 17.50 -11.56
N ARG A 204 7.03 18.80 -11.36
CA ARG A 204 6.44 19.86 -12.21
C ARG A 204 6.87 19.76 -13.67
N THR A 205 8.11 19.32 -13.94
CA THR A 205 8.61 19.12 -15.32
C THR A 205 7.99 17.92 -16.03
N LEU A 206 7.35 17.00 -15.30
CA LEU A 206 6.67 15.84 -15.87
C LEU A 206 5.26 16.16 -16.39
N GLU A 207 4.73 17.35 -16.12
CA GLU A 207 3.38 17.79 -16.53
C GLU A 207 2.29 16.73 -16.24
N VAL A 208 2.20 16.26 -14.98
CA VAL A 208 1.37 15.11 -14.58
C VAL A 208 -0.10 15.23 -15.03
N SER A 209 -0.69 16.42 -14.99
CA SER A 209 -2.02 16.70 -15.57
C SER A 209 -2.15 16.35 -17.07
N ASN A 210 -1.11 16.57 -17.89
CA ASN A 210 -1.09 16.20 -19.30
C ASN A 210 -0.88 14.70 -19.48
N VAL A 211 0.03 14.10 -18.69
CA VAL A 211 0.24 12.64 -18.66
C VAL A 211 -1.06 11.89 -18.38
N LEU A 212 -1.77 12.28 -17.31
CA LEU A 212 -3.05 11.70 -16.92
C LEU A 212 -4.13 11.85 -18.01
N ARG A 213 -4.14 12.98 -18.74
CA ARG A 213 -5.05 13.20 -19.86
C ARG A 213 -4.77 12.25 -21.04
N ARG A 214 -3.51 12.13 -21.47
CA ARG A 214 -3.14 11.25 -22.59
C ARG A 214 -3.33 9.77 -22.27
N VAL A 215 -3.04 9.36 -21.03
CA VAL A 215 -3.31 8.00 -20.57
C VAL A 215 -4.82 7.72 -20.53
N LEU A 216 -5.63 8.66 -20.02
CA LEU A 216 -7.10 8.56 -20.08
C LEU A 216 -7.63 8.45 -21.52
N GLU A 217 -7.10 9.24 -22.46
CA GLU A 217 -7.46 9.16 -23.87
C GLU A 217 -7.14 7.79 -24.46
N ALA A 218 -5.95 7.24 -24.19
CA ALA A 218 -5.55 5.90 -24.64
C ALA A 218 -6.40 4.78 -24.01
N MET A 219 -6.67 4.86 -22.70
CA MET A 219 -7.48 3.88 -21.95
C MET A 219 -8.94 3.75 -22.41
N ARG A 220 -9.46 4.74 -23.15
CA ARG A 220 -10.85 4.76 -23.65
C ARG A 220 -10.99 4.31 -25.11
N ARG A 221 -9.89 3.96 -25.79
CA ARG A 221 -9.94 3.53 -27.19
C ARG A 221 -10.44 2.09 -27.31
N PRO A 222 -11.19 1.74 -28.38
CA PRO A 222 -11.72 0.38 -28.59
C PRO A 222 -10.65 -0.68 -28.94
N ASN A 223 -9.38 -0.28 -29.01
CA ASN A 223 -8.21 -1.13 -29.19
C ASN A 223 -7.31 -1.18 -27.93
N ALA A 224 -7.70 -0.57 -26.82
CA ALA A 224 -6.90 -0.54 -25.60
C ALA A 224 -6.80 -1.94 -24.99
N THR A 225 -5.58 -2.43 -24.75
CA THR A 225 -5.40 -3.77 -24.17
C THR A 225 -5.67 -3.77 -22.67
N VAL A 226 -5.96 -4.95 -22.10
CA VAL A 226 -6.08 -5.11 -20.64
C VAL A 226 -4.81 -4.62 -19.91
N ILE A 227 -3.63 -4.84 -20.51
CA ILE A 227 -2.33 -4.39 -19.96
C ILE A 227 -2.27 -2.87 -19.94
N LEU A 228 -2.70 -2.19 -21.00
CA LEU A 228 -2.79 -0.72 -21.07
C LEU A 228 -3.72 -0.18 -19.97
N VAL A 229 -4.92 -0.75 -19.85
CA VAL A 229 -5.92 -0.34 -18.85
C VAL A 229 -5.40 -0.53 -17.43
N ASP A 230 -4.83 -1.71 -17.11
CA ASP A 230 -4.26 -2.01 -15.79
C ASP A 230 -3.16 -1.01 -15.40
N HIS A 231 -2.18 -0.78 -16.28
CA HIS A 231 -1.08 0.16 -16.01
C HIS A 231 -1.58 1.61 -15.94
N GLY A 232 -2.62 1.97 -16.69
CA GLY A 232 -3.28 3.27 -16.61
C GLY A 232 -3.95 3.49 -15.25
N ILE A 233 -4.75 2.53 -14.77
CA ILE A 233 -5.37 2.56 -13.43
C ILE A 233 -4.29 2.62 -12.34
N SER A 234 -3.20 1.85 -12.48
CA SER A 234 -2.06 1.86 -11.55
C SER A 234 -1.35 3.22 -11.49
N LEU A 235 -1.16 3.89 -12.63
CA LEU A 235 -0.59 5.25 -12.69
C LEU A 235 -1.51 6.27 -12.01
N ILE A 236 -2.81 6.22 -12.30
CA ILE A 236 -3.82 7.10 -11.67
C ILE A 236 -3.78 6.89 -10.15
N THR A 237 -3.77 5.63 -9.70
CA THR A 237 -3.70 5.24 -8.29
C THR A 237 -2.41 5.76 -7.63
N SER A 238 -1.28 5.72 -8.33
CA SER A 238 0.01 6.24 -7.84
C SER A 238 0.02 7.76 -7.69
N CYS A 239 -0.67 8.49 -8.58
CA CYS A 239 -0.81 9.95 -8.51
C CYS A 239 -1.66 10.43 -7.32
N THR A 240 -2.46 9.54 -6.67
CA THR A 240 -3.47 9.92 -5.66
C THR A 240 -2.92 10.55 -4.37
N ARG A 241 -1.65 10.32 -4.03
CA ARG A 241 -1.03 10.84 -2.80
C ARG A 241 -0.48 12.25 -2.96
N HIS A 242 0.38 12.46 -3.96
CA HIS A 242 1.12 13.72 -4.13
C HIS A 242 0.61 14.60 -5.28
N CYS A 243 -0.02 14.01 -6.31
CA CYS A 243 -0.59 14.72 -7.47
C CYS A 243 -2.14 14.69 -7.45
N HIS A 244 -2.73 14.72 -6.25
CA HIS A 244 -4.17 14.59 -6.06
C HIS A 244 -4.97 15.78 -6.64
N GLN A 245 -4.34 16.95 -6.81
CA GLN A 245 -4.97 18.11 -7.42
C GLN A 245 -5.03 17.98 -8.95
N ASP A 246 -4.01 17.43 -9.60
CA ASP A 246 -4.03 17.11 -11.04
C ASP A 246 -5.23 16.22 -11.37
N ILE A 247 -5.46 15.16 -10.58
CA ILE A 247 -6.63 14.29 -10.74
C ILE A 247 -7.95 15.05 -10.53
N LYS A 248 -8.07 15.87 -9.47
CA LYS A 248 -9.28 16.67 -9.20
C LYS A 248 -9.55 17.72 -10.29
N SER A 249 -8.49 18.23 -10.95
CA SER A 249 -8.58 19.20 -12.03
C SER A 249 -9.01 18.61 -13.38
N LEU A 250 -9.10 17.28 -13.48
CA LEU A 250 -9.49 16.55 -14.69
C LEU A 250 -10.81 15.78 -14.47
N PRO A 251 -11.99 16.45 -14.53
CA PRO A 251 -13.28 15.81 -14.29
C PRO A 251 -13.55 14.52 -15.09
N PRO A 252 -13.14 14.38 -16.37
CA PRO A 252 -13.30 13.13 -17.10
C PRO A 252 -12.57 11.93 -16.46
N LEU A 253 -11.46 12.17 -15.75
CA LEU A 253 -10.72 11.13 -15.03
C LEU A 253 -11.45 10.69 -13.75
N VAL A 254 -12.01 11.66 -13.01
CA VAL A 254 -12.88 11.38 -11.86
C VAL A 254 -14.13 10.61 -12.29
N SER A 255 -14.71 10.95 -13.44
CA SER A 255 -15.81 10.20 -14.04
C SER A 255 -15.38 8.78 -14.46
N LEU A 256 -14.20 8.58 -15.05
CA LEU A 256 -13.71 7.22 -15.33
C LEU A 256 -13.59 6.41 -14.03
N LEU A 257 -12.99 6.95 -12.97
CA LEU A 257 -12.89 6.26 -11.67
C LEU A 257 -14.28 5.91 -11.11
N ALA A 258 -15.26 6.79 -11.24
CA ALA A 258 -16.64 6.50 -10.83
C ALA A 258 -17.32 5.43 -11.70
N ALA A 259 -17.01 5.37 -12.99
CA ALA A 259 -17.48 4.34 -13.92
C ALA A 259 -16.84 2.97 -13.63
N CYS A 260 -15.55 2.94 -13.29
CA CYS A 260 -14.83 1.72 -12.88
C CYS A 260 -15.48 1.02 -11.68
N LEU A 261 -16.26 1.71 -10.84
CA LEU A 261 -17.05 1.12 -9.75
C LEU A 261 -18.19 0.20 -10.23
N ARG A 262 -18.49 0.17 -11.53
CA ARG A 262 -19.49 -0.71 -12.15
C ARG A 262 -18.91 -1.82 -13.03
N VAL A 263 -17.60 -1.86 -13.23
CA VAL A 263 -16.93 -2.97 -13.93
C VAL A 263 -17.10 -4.26 -13.12
N ASN A 264 -17.29 -5.40 -13.77
CA ASN A 264 -17.52 -6.70 -13.15
C ASN A 264 -16.31 -7.19 -12.33
N ASP A 265 -15.09 -6.86 -12.77
CA ASP A 265 -13.84 -7.16 -12.06
C ASP A 265 -13.75 -6.37 -10.73
N ILE A 266 -13.62 -7.10 -9.61
CA ILE A 266 -13.59 -6.50 -8.27
C ILE A 266 -12.28 -5.75 -7.99
N SER A 267 -11.17 -6.14 -8.62
CA SER A 267 -9.86 -5.48 -8.51
C SER A 267 -9.91 -4.09 -9.12
N VAL A 268 -10.59 -3.94 -10.27
CA VAL A 268 -10.87 -2.63 -10.90
C VAL A 268 -11.72 -1.75 -9.99
N ARG A 269 -12.80 -2.29 -9.40
CA ARG A 269 -13.64 -1.57 -8.43
C ARG A 269 -12.84 -1.12 -7.21
N CYS A 270 -12.00 -2.00 -6.66
CA CYS A 270 -11.17 -1.70 -5.49
C CYS A 270 -10.07 -0.68 -5.80
N SER A 271 -9.46 -0.73 -6.98
CA SER A 271 -8.47 0.28 -7.43
C SER A 271 -9.09 1.68 -7.53
N ALA A 272 -10.32 1.77 -8.05
CA ALA A 272 -11.08 3.01 -8.08
C ALA A 272 -11.44 3.52 -6.67
N LEU A 273 -11.91 2.64 -5.78
CA LEU A 273 -12.21 2.99 -4.38
C LEU A 273 -10.96 3.44 -3.62
N ALA A 274 -9.85 2.72 -3.73
CA ALA A 274 -8.56 3.11 -3.16
C ALA A 274 -8.13 4.49 -3.65
N SER A 275 -8.35 4.79 -4.94
CA SER A 275 -8.10 6.12 -5.51
C SER A 275 -8.97 7.20 -4.88
N PHE A 276 -10.29 7.02 -4.78
CA PHE A 276 -11.19 7.97 -4.10
C PHE A 276 -10.78 8.22 -2.64
N ILE A 277 -10.42 7.15 -1.91
CA ILE A 277 -9.96 7.21 -0.52
C ILE A 277 -8.67 8.04 -0.41
N ARG A 278 -7.65 7.75 -1.22
CA ARG A 278 -6.34 8.43 -1.17
C ARG A 278 -6.39 9.89 -1.62
N ILE A 279 -7.11 10.20 -2.70
CA ILE A 279 -7.30 11.57 -3.26
C ILE A 279 -7.89 12.56 -2.24
N ASN A 280 -8.62 12.07 -1.24
CA ASN A 280 -9.28 12.89 -0.23
C ASN A 280 -8.51 13.00 1.10
N LEU A 281 -7.43 12.24 1.30
CA LEU A 281 -6.64 12.27 2.54
C LEU A 281 -6.09 13.67 2.88
N PRO A 282 -5.46 14.44 1.96
CA PRO A 282 -4.80 15.71 2.30
C PRO A 282 -5.76 16.84 2.74
N ASN A 283 -7.05 16.72 2.39
CA ASN A 283 -8.08 17.70 2.72
C ASN A 283 -9.05 17.18 3.80
N SER A 284 -8.71 16.07 4.48
CA SER A 284 -9.58 15.43 5.45
C SER A 284 -9.32 15.88 6.90
N GLU A 285 -10.37 15.84 7.71
CA GLU A 285 -10.31 16.10 9.15
C GLU A 285 -10.19 14.79 9.93
N GLU A 286 -9.48 14.81 11.07
CA GLU A 286 -9.51 13.69 12.02
C GLU A 286 -10.90 13.50 12.65
N GLU A 287 -11.18 12.26 13.06
CA GLU A 287 -12.35 11.92 13.89
C GLU A 287 -12.36 12.71 15.21
N ASN A 288 -13.54 12.95 15.78
CA ASN A 288 -13.67 13.59 17.09
C ASN A 288 -13.13 12.67 18.20
N ARG A 289 -11.91 12.96 18.70
CA ARG A 289 -11.26 12.21 19.80
C ARG A 289 -11.59 12.72 21.20
N PHE A 290 -12.09 13.95 21.30
CA PHE A 290 -12.36 14.63 22.57
C PHE A 290 -13.86 14.87 22.74
N PHE A 291 -14.26 14.97 24.01
CA PHE A 291 -15.63 15.17 24.43
C PHE A 291 -15.68 16.25 25.51
N ASP A 292 -16.60 17.20 25.38
CA ASP A 292 -16.89 18.21 26.40
C ASP A 292 -18.19 17.84 27.16
N PRO A 293 -18.11 17.41 28.43
CA PRO A 293 -19.28 17.10 29.24
C PRO A 293 -20.23 18.27 29.41
N ALA A 294 -19.75 19.52 29.49
CA ALA A 294 -20.59 20.69 29.69
C ALA A 294 -21.46 20.97 28.46
N VAL A 295 -20.90 20.79 27.25
CA VAL A 295 -21.65 20.93 25.99
C VAL A 295 -22.76 19.90 25.90
N LEU A 296 -22.52 18.63 26.23
CA LEU A 296 -23.57 17.60 26.27
C LEU A 296 -24.66 17.95 27.29
N MET A 297 -24.29 18.34 28.51
CA MET A 297 -25.28 18.68 29.55
C MET A 297 -26.14 19.88 29.14
N GLN A 298 -25.62 20.82 28.35
CA GLN A 298 -26.41 21.88 27.74
C GLN A 298 -27.32 21.37 26.61
N ALA A 299 -26.82 20.50 25.73
CA ALA A 299 -27.60 19.92 24.63
C ALA A 299 -28.81 19.11 25.14
N VAL A 300 -28.62 18.29 26.16
CA VAL A 300 -29.68 17.47 26.76
C VAL A 300 -30.79 18.34 27.35
N LYS A 301 -30.43 19.46 27.99
CA LYS A 301 -31.39 20.44 28.52
C LYS A 301 -32.23 21.13 27.44
N ARG A 302 -31.77 21.18 26.19
CA ARG A 302 -32.46 21.87 25.07
C ARG A 302 -33.56 21.02 24.40
N ARG A 303 -33.75 19.76 24.83
CA ARG A 303 -34.57 18.71 24.18
C ARG A 303 -34.05 18.35 22.77
N PHE A 304 -34.04 17.06 22.45
CA PHE A 304 -33.67 16.58 21.11
C PHE A 304 -34.77 16.90 20.08
N PRO A 305 -34.42 17.13 18.79
CA PRO A 305 -35.41 17.21 17.72
C PRO A 305 -36.25 15.94 17.63
N ASP A 306 -37.51 16.06 17.21
CA ASP A 306 -38.51 14.98 17.39
C ASP A 306 -38.16 13.68 16.65
N GLY A 307 -37.80 13.73 15.35
CA GLY A 307 -37.44 12.51 14.60
C GLY A 307 -36.22 11.73 15.16
N PRO A 308 -35.12 12.41 15.51
CA PRO A 308 -34.03 11.82 16.30
C PRO A 308 -34.47 11.25 17.64
N LEU A 309 -35.32 11.95 18.39
CA LEU A 309 -35.82 11.51 19.69
C LEU A 309 -36.69 10.25 19.57
N GLU A 310 -37.61 10.22 18.60
CA GLU A 310 -38.41 9.04 18.25
C GLU A 310 -37.52 7.83 17.96
N SER A 311 -36.47 8.02 17.14
CA SER A 311 -35.50 6.96 16.81
C SER A 311 -34.76 6.44 18.05
N MET A 312 -34.39 7.32 19.00
CA MET A 312 -33.74 6.94 20.27
C MET A 312 -34.72 6.24 21.23
N VAL A 313 -36.00 6.63 21.22
CA VAL A 313 -37.05 6.01 22.03
C VAL A 313 -37.40 4.61 21.49
N GLU A 314 -37.55 4.44 20.17
CA GLU A 314 -37.80 3.16 19.49
C GLU A 314 -36.67 2.14 19.79
N TYR A 315 -35.42 2.58 19.75
CA TYR A 315 -34.27 1.75 20.12
C TYR A 315 -34.20 1.43 21.63
N GLY A 316 -34.76 2.30 22.47
CA GLY A 316 -34.66 2.25 23.93
C GLY A 316 -33.66 3.28 24.46
N LEU A 317 -34.19 4.41 24.94
CA LEU A 317 -33.43 5.60 25.33
C LEU A 317 -32.31 5.32 26.37
N ASN A 318 -32.52 4.37 27.28
CA ASN A 318 -31.55 3.98 28.31
C ASN A 318 -30.30 3.25 27.77
N ASN A 319 -30.37 2.72 26.54
CA ASN A 319 -29.29 2.00 25.88
C ASN A 319 -28.51 2.87 24.88
N CYS A 320 -28.96 4.12 24.64
CA CYS A 320 -28.29 5.08 23.78
C CYS A 320 -26.98 5.58 24.42
N GLU A 321 -25.93 5.80 23.60
CA GLU A 321 -24.59 6.16 24.09
C GLU A 321 -24.60 7.49 24.87
N THR A 322 -25.39 8.46 24.42
CA THR A 322 -25.63 9.76 25.07
C THR A 322 -26.14 9.58 26.50
N THR A 323 -27.16 8.72 26.69
CA THR A 323 -27.76 8.45 28.00
C THR A 323 -26.78 7.73 28.93
N LEU A 324 -26.06 6.72 28.39
CA LEU A 324 -25.03 5.99 29.11
C LEU A 324 -23.87 6.91 29.53
N LEU A 325 -23.51 7.89 28.70
CA LEU A 325 -22.48 8.88 28.98
C LEU A 325 -22.89 9.84 30.11
N ILE A 326 -24.10 10.41 30.06
CA ILE A 326 -24.66 11.27 31.14
C ILE A 326 -24.68 10.52 32.48
N LYS A 327 -25.19 9.28 32.46
CA LYS A 327 -25.23 8.41 33.63
C LYS A 327 -23.82 8.11 34.15
N THR A 328 -22.84 7.94 33.25
CA THR A 328 -21.43 7.73 33.64
C THR A 328 -20.78 8.96 34.25
N THR A 329 -21.00 10.16 33.70
CA THR A 329 -20.53 11.40 34.35
C THR A 329 -21.12 11.53 35.76
N THR A 330 -22.41 11.24 35.93
CA THR A 330 -23.10 11.32 37.23
C THR A 330 -22.61 10.27 38.23
N ASP A 331 -22.52 9.00 37.83
CA ASP A 331 -22.05 7.91 38.68
C ASP A 331 -20.57 8.08 39.05
N TYR A 332 -19.74 8.56 38.13
CA TYR A 332 -18.33 8.88 38.35
C TYR A 332 -18.16 9.97 39.41
N GLN A 333 -18.86 11.11 39.24
CA GLN A 333 -18.82 12.21 40.21
C GLN A 333 -19.25 11.74 41.61
N LYS A 334 -20.33 10.96 41.70
CA LYS A 334 -20.78 10.37 42.98
C LYS A 334 -19.72 9.47 43.59
N ALA A 335 -19.11 8.56 42.83
CA ALA A 335 -18.07 7.66 43.33
C ALA A 335 -16.82 8.40 43.82
N MET A 336 -16.36 9.40 43.08
CA MET A 336 -15.22 10.24 43.47
C MET A 336 -15.51 11.04 44.75
N MET A 337 -16.70 11.66 44.86
CA MET A 337 -17.10 12.39 46.06
C MET A 337 -17.28 11.46 47.27
N GLN A 338 -17.91 10.31 47.10
CA GLN A 338 -18.10 9.30 48.15
C GLN A 338 -16.75 8.85 48.73
N CYS A 339 -15.76 8.57 47.86
CA CYS A 339 -14.42 8.19 48.28
C CYS A 339 -13.69 9.27 49.12
N THR A 340 -13.99 10.57 48.94
CA THR A 340 -13.43 11.62 49.83
C THR A 340 -13.94 11.51 51.28
N GLN A 341 -15.14 10.94 51.46
CA GLN A 341 -15.80 10.81 52.75
C GLN A 341 -15.40 9.51 53.46
N ASP A 342 -15.54 8.36 52.78
CA ASP A 342 -15.34 7.03 53.39
C ASP A 342 -13.92 6.44 53.21
N ARG A 343 -13.12 6.98 52.29
CA ARG A 343 -11.79 6.48 51.91
C ARG A 343 -11.79 5.07 51.31
N ASP A 344 -12.93 4.56 50.85
CA ASP A 344 -13.05 3.21 50.30
C ASP A 344 -12.54 3.12 48.85
N MET A 345 -11.22 2.98 48.74
CA MET A 345 -10.50 2.75 47.49
C MET A 345 -10.88 1.43 46.79
N TYR A 346 -11.44 0.46 47.51
CA TYR A 346 -11.89 -0.81 46.92
C TYR A 346 -13.21 -0.61 46.18
N THR A 347 -14.22 -0.02 46.84
CA THR A 347 -15.52 0.28 46.23
C THR A 347 -15.38 1.30 45.10
N LEU A 348 -14.49 2.29 45.24
CA LEU A 348 -14.11 3.17 44.14
C LEU A 348 -13.55 2.36 42.97
N GLY A 349 -12.62 1.43 43.21
CA GLY A 349 -12.00 0.60 42.17
C GLY A 349 -13.00 -0.25 41.38
N LYS A 350 -13.88 -0.99 42.08
CA LYS A 350 -14.97 -1.76 41.46
C LYS A 350 -15.88 -0.88 40.61
N THR A 351 -16.23 0.30 41.12
CA THR A 351 -17.08 1.27 40.41
C THR A 351 -16.38 1.77 39.15
N LEU A 352 -15.14 2.26 39.27
CA LEU A 352 -14.38 2.79 38.15
C LEU A 352 -14.17 1.74 37.04
N ALA A 353 -13.86 0.49 37.36
CA ALA A 353 -13.75 -0.58 36.36
C ALA A 353 -15.07 -0.82 35.59
N SER A 354 -16.21 -0.82 36.30
CA SER A 354 -17.54 -0.88 35.67
C SER A 354 -17.82 0.32 34.77
N LEU A 355 -17.48 1.54 35.20
CA LEU A 355 -17.66 2.74 34.38
C LEU A 355 -16.75 2.73 33.14
N ILE A 356 -15.51 2.25 33.27
CA ILE A 356 -14.53 2.14 32.17
C ILE A 356 -14.99 1.24 31.04
N THR A 357 -15.66 0.14 31.38
CA THR A 357 -16.25 -0.75 30.37
C THR A 357 -17.59 -0.24 29.85
N ARG A 358 -18.24 0.75 30.50
CA ARG A 358 -19.55 1.30 30.08
C ARG A 358 -19.45 2.35 28.97
N THR A 359 -18.39 3.16 28.93
CA THR A 359 -18.14 4.16 27.88
C THR A 359 -16.66 4.58 27.84
N GLU A 360 -16.21 5.11 26.69
CA GLU A 360 -14.84 5.58 26.50
C GLU A 360 -14.49 6.77 27.42
N PHE A 361 -15.43 7.69 27.60
CA PHE A 361 -15.28 8.94 28.36
C PHE A 361 -15.69 8.76 29.84
N SER A 362 -15.17 7.70 30.45
CA SER A 362 -15.54 7.19 31.77
C SER A 362 -14.75 7.74 32.95
N VAL A 363 -13.59 8.32 32.70
CA VAL A 363 -12.68 8.91 33.69
C VAL A 363 -12.27 10.28 33.18
N SER A 364 -12.51 11.32 33.99
CA SER A 364 -12.16 12.70 33.64
C SER A 364 -10.74 13.03 34.08
N GLU A 365 -10.05 13.86 33.31
CA GLU A 365 -8.83 14.53 33.79
C GLU A 365 -9.22 15.74 34.66
N GLY A 366 -8.45 15.97 35.73
CA GLY A 366 -8.77 16.95 36.76
C GLY A 366 -8.43 16.45 38.15
N GLY A 367 -8.94 17.16 39.16
CA GLY A 367 -8.74 16.88 40.57
C GLY A 367 -9.81 17.62 41.39
N PHE A 368 -9.85 17.40 42.70
CA PHE A 368 -10.71 18.21 43.57
C PHE A 368 -10.20 19.65 43.58
N GLN A 369 -11.09 20.64 43.45
CA GLN A 369 -10.73 22.04 43.27
C GLN A 369 -11.52 22.94 44.22
N TYR A 370 -10.88 24.02 44.69
CA TYR A 370 -11.51 25.15 45.37
C TYR A 370 -11.04 26.45 44.72
N VAL A 371 -11.75 27.55 44.97
CA VAL A 371 -11.30 28.89 44.60
C VAL A 371 -10.65 29.50 45.83
N ASP A 372 -9.38 29.88 45.75
CA ASP A 372 -8.72 30.66 46.80
C ASP A 372 -9.34 32.06 46.85
N GLU A 373 -10.03 32.38 47.96
CA GLU A 373 -10.82 33.61 48.11
C GLU A 373 -9.98 34.89 48.07
N ARG A 374 -8.67 34.79 48.30
CA ARG A 374 -7.73 35.93 48.36
C ARG A 374 -7.12 36.28 47.00
N THR A 375 -6.99 35.30 46.11
CA THR A 375 -6.36 35.43 44.79
C THR A 375 -7.32 35.21 43.63
N GLY A 376 -8.51 34.68 43.88
CA GLY A 376 -9.52 34.32 42.89
C GLY A 376 -9.11 33.15 41.98
N ARG A 377 -8.05 32.41 42.33
CA ARG A 377 -7.52 31.32 41.51
C ARG A 377 -8.10 29.98 41.92
N THR A 378 -8.37 29.13 40.94
CA THR A 378 -8.72 27.73 41.19
C THR A 378 -7.47 26.95 41.56
N GLU A 379 -7.46 26.36 42.75
CA GLU A 379 -6.38 25.52 43.27
C GLU A 379 -6.87 24.08 43.50
N TYR A 380 -5.94 23.12 43.49
CA TYR A 380 -6.27 21.72 43.76
C TYR A 380 -6.32 21.43 45.27
N ALA A 381 -7.46 20.97 45.75
CA ALA A 381 -7.68 20.58 47.14
C ALA A 381 -6.85 19.35 47.51
N ASP A 382 -6.07 19.43 48.58
CA ASP A 382 -5.56 18.24 49.25
C ASP A 382 -6.65 17.68 50.17
N VAL A 383 -7.46 16.77 49.64
CA VAL A 383 -8.52 16.11 50.40
C VAL A 383 -8.00 14.94 51.25
N GLY A 384 -6.67 14.73 51.35
CA GLY A 384 -6.07 13.63 52.13
C GLY A 384 -6.19 12.24 51.47
N LEU A 385 -6.42 12.19 50.16
CA LEU A 385 -6.41 10.95 49.37
C LEU A 385 -4.99 10.67 48.84
N PRO A 386 -4.63 9.40 48.52
CA PRO A 386 -3.29 9.07 48.03
C PRO A 386 -2.97 9.58 46.61
N PHE A 387 -3.89 10.32 45.98
CA PHE A 387 -3.75 10.91 44.66
C PHE A 387 -4.31 12.35 44.67
N LYS A 388 -3.73 13.24 43.84
CA LYS A 388 -4.25 14.61 43.62
C LYS A 388 -5.08 14.72 42.35
N MET A 389 -4.59 14.13 41.25
CA MET A 389 -5.34 14.02 40.00
C MET A 389 -6.24 12.79 40.03
N TRP A 390 -7.48 12.90 39.56
CA TRP A 390 -8.45 11.80 39.58
C TRP A 390 -8.02 10.60 38.72
N THR A 391 -7.26 10.83 37.65
CA THR A 391 -6.70 9.77 36.78
C THR A 391 -5.64 8.92 37.48
N ASP A 392 -4.97 9.46 38.50
CA ASP A 392 -3.97 8.74 39.28
C ASP A 392 -4.62 7.83 40.35
N SER A 393 -5.94 7.90 40.57
CA SER A 393 -6.66 6.96 41.44
C SER A 393 -6.62 5.52 40.92
N LEU A 394 -6.59 5.34 39.59
CA LEU A 394 -6.66 4.04 38.90
C LEU A 394 -5.60 3.02 39.39
N PRO A 395 -4.28 3.31 39.40
CA PRO A 395 -3.28 2.38 39.92
C PRO A 395 -3.41 2.11 41.43
N TYR A 396 -3.87 3.06 42.25
CA TYR A 396 -4.10 2.80 43.68
C TYR A 396 -5.28 1.84 43.88
N CYS A 397 -6.40 2.07 43.18
CA CYS A 397 -7.55 1.16 43.18
C CYS A 397 -7.16 -0.25 42.69
N ALA A 398 -6.42 -0.36 41.58
CA ALA A 398 -5.96 -1.65 41.06
C ALA A 398 -5.07 -2.39 42.07
N LYS A 399 -4.16 -1.69 42.75
CA LYS A 399 -3.33 -2.26 43.82
C LYS A 399 -4.17 -2.81 44.97
N ILE A 400 -5.19 -2.08 45.42
CA ILE A 400 -6.08 -2.52 46.51
C ILE A 400 -6.89 -3.75 46.10
N LEU A 401 -7.45 -3.78 44.88
CA LEU A 401 -8.16 -4.96 44.35
C LEU A 401 -7.26 -6.20 44.31
N ARG A 402 -6.01 -6.06 43.87
CA ARG A 402 -5.01 -7.15 43.86
C ARG A 402 -4.61 -7.66 45.25
N GLN A 403 -4.78 -6.86 46.29
CA GLN A 403 -4.33 -7.16 47.67
C GLN A 403 -5.43 -7.78 48.56
N ARG A 404 -6.69 -7.84 48.10
CA ARG A 404 -7.80 -8.35 48.93
C ARG A 404 -7.81 -9.88 48.97
N ASN A 405 -7.67 -10.44 50.18
CA ASN A 405 -7.54 -11.89 50.41
C ASN A 405 -8.88 -12.68 50.38
N SER A 406 -9.93 -12.18 49.74
CA SER A 406 -11.28 -12.77 49.77
C SER A 406 -11.70 -13.24 48.38
N SER A 407 -12.23 -14.46 48.25
CA SER A 407 -12.82 -14.96 47.01
C SER A 407 -14.16 -14.25 46.67
N PRO A 408 -14.56 -14.16 45.38
CA PRO A 408 -13.95 -14.78 44.19
C PRO A 408 -12.89 -13.90 43.52
N ARG A 409 -11.65 -14.41 43.46
CA ARG A 409 -10.45 -13.63 43.07
C ARG A 409 -10.46 -13.09 41.63
N ASP A 410 -11.11 -13.78 40.69
CA ASP A 410 -10.92 -13.48 39.26
C ASP A 410 -11.52 -12.13 38.84
N LEU A 411 -12.69 -11.76 39.37
CA LEU A 411 -13.37 -10.50 39.06
C LEU A 411 -12.59 -9.27 39.55
N ASP A 412 -12.00 -9.34 40.75
CA ASP A 412 -11.18 -8.23 41.29
C ASP A 412 -9.87 -8.08 40.52
N LEU A 413 -9.30 -9.18 40.02
CA LEU A 413 -8.12 -9.16 39.14
C LEU A 413 -8.44 -8.64 37.74
N ASP A 414 -9.62 -8.96 37.19
CA ASP A 414 -10.10 -8.44 35.91
C ASP A 414 -10.36 -6.93 35.99
N ASP A 415 -11.01 -6.45 37.06
CA ASP A 415 -11.21 -5.02 37.33
C ASP A 415 -9.88 -4.29 37.52
N ALA A 416 -8.91 -4.88 38.24
CA ALA A 416 -7.58 -4.30 38.39
C ALA A 416 -6.86 -4.13 37.04
N ASP A 417 -6.94 -5.12 36.15
CA ASP A 417 -6.39 -5.02 34.79
C ASP A 417 -7.09 -3.95 33.96
N ILE A 418 -8.43 -3.83 34.06
CA ILE A 418 -9.20 -2.78 33.36
C ILE A 418 -8.73 -1.38 33.78
N LEU A 419 -8.53 -1.15 35.08
CA LEU A 419 -8.04 0.11 35.64
C LEU A 419 -6.63 0.46 35.13
N GLU A 420 -5.69 -0.50 35.19
CA GLU A 420 -4.31 -0.30 34.75
C GLU A 420 -4.21 -0.10 33.23
N ILE A 421 -4.94 -0.89 32.44
CA ILE A 421 -5.06 -0.71 30.97
C ILE A 421 -5.60 0.69 30.64
N LYS A 422 -6.66 1.15 31.32
CA LYS A 422 -7.20 2.51 31.11
C LYS A 422 -6.19 3.58 31.49
N PHE A 423 -5.44 3.40 32.57
CA PHE A 423 -4.37 4.32 32.96
C PHE A 423 -3.28 4.42 31.89
N HIS A 424 -2.84 3.29 31.32
CA HIS A 424 -1.89 3.29 30.20
C HIS A 424 -2.45 4.00 28.96
N ILE A 425 -3.72 3.77 28.61
CA ILE A 425 -4.39 4.45 27.48
C ILE A 425 -4.47 5.97 27.70
N LEU A 426 -4.91 6.41 28.88
CA LEU A 426 -5.01 7.84 29.22
C LEU A 426 -3.64 8.54 29.20
N ARG A 427 -2.57 7.84 29.57
CA ARG A 427 -1.19 8.34 29.48
C ARG A 427 -0.56 8.18 28.08
N GLN A 428 -1.35 7.86 27.04
CA GLN A 428 -0.90 7.62 25.66
C GLN A 428 0.14 6.49 25.50
N ARG A 429 0.25 5.59 26.49
CA ARG A 429 1.17 4.45 26.50
C ARG A 429 0.49 3.21 25.94
N ILE A 430 0.03 3.31 24.68
CA ILE A 430 -0.67 2.22 23.98
C ILE A 430 0.14 0.91 23.96
N PRO A 431 1.48 0.89 23.72
CA PRO A 431 2.26 -0.35 23.78
C PRO A 431 2.21 -1.04 25.16
N ASP A 432 2.25 -0.28 26.26
CA ASP A 432 2.12 -0.81 27.62
C ASP A 432 0.73 -1.41 27.84
N ALA A 433 -0.33 -0.70 27.40
CA ALA A 433 -1.72 -1.17 27.50
C ALA A 433 -1.93 -2.50 26.75
N ILE A 434 -1.33 -2.64 25.56
CA ILE A 434 -1.33 -3.88 24.77
C ILE A 434 -0.61 -5.00 25.51
N ALA A 435 0.61 -4.75 26.00
CA ALA A 435 1.41 -5.74 26.72
C ALA A 435 0.76 -6.17 28.05
N HIS A 436 -0.01 -5.29 28.69
CA HIS A 436 -0.82 -5.60 29.87
C HIS A 436 -2.03 -6.47 29.49
N ALA A 437 -2.79 -6.07 28.48
CA ALA A 437 -3.94 -6.81 27.97
C ALA A 437 -3.58 -8.24 27.51
N GLU A 438 -2.43 -8.43 26.87
CA GLU A 438 -1.93 -9.76 26.48
C GLU A 438 -1.62 -10.66 27.68
N LYS A 439 -1.21 -10.10 28.81
CA LYS A 439 -1.04 -10.86 30.07
C LYS A 439 -2.39 -11.18 30.69
N ALA A 440 -3.30 -10.22 30.73
CA ALA A 440 -4.65 -10.38 31.26
C ALA A 440 -5.45 -11.47 30.50
N ILE A 441 -5.38 -11.49 29.16
CA ILE A 441 -6.01 -12.52 28.30
C ILE A 441 -5.50 -13.93 28.60
N LYS A 442 -4.25 -14.10 29.04
CA LYS A 442 -3.70 -15.42 29.45
C LYS A 442 -4.31 -15.91 30.76
N ARG A 443 -4.76 -15.01 31.64
CA ARG A 443 -5.51 -15.35 32.86
C ARG A 443 -7.00 -15.56 32.54
N ASN A 444 -7.65 -14.56 31.96
CA ASN A 444 -9.06 -14.62 31.59
C ASN A 444 -9.29 -14.16 30.13
N PRO A 445 -9.48 -15.09 29.17
CA PRO A 445 -9.76 -14.76 27.78
C PRO A 445 -11.22 -14.35 27.52
N HIS A 446 -12.08 -14.29 28.54
CA HIS A 446 -13.50 -13.97 28.39
C HIS A 446 -13.83 -12.48 28.59
N VAL A 447 -12.86 -11.63 28.98
CA VAL A 447 -13.06 -10.18 29.13
C VAL A 447 -12.81 -9.46 27.80
N ALA A 448 -13.86 -8.89 27.21
CA ALA A 448 -13.77 -8.20 25.93
C ALA A 448 -12.86 -6.96 25.95
N TYR A 449 -12.78 -6.27 27.10
CA TYR A 449 -12.01 -5.02 27.25
C TYR A 449 -10.51 -5.20 26.99
N PHE A 450 -9.95 -6.38 27.27
CA PHE A 450 -8.54 -6.65 26.97
C PHE A 450 -8.29 -6.66 25.45
N TYR A 451 -9.23 -7.19 24.66
CA TYR A 451 -9.13 -7.17 23.19
C TYR A 451 -9.34 -5.77 22.61
N TYR A 452 -10.21 -4.94 23.23
CA TYR A 452 -10.34 -3.51 22.91
C TYR A 452 -8.98 -2.79 22.98
N ALA A 453 -8.21 -3.02 24.05
CA ALA A 453 -6.89 -2.41 24.23
C ALA A 453 -5.88 -2.83 23.14
N ILE A 454 -5.91 -4.10 22.70
CA ILE A 454 -5.11 -4.56 21.56
C ILE A 454 -5.58 -3.93 20.24
N GLY A 455 -6.89 -3.71 20.10
CA GLY A 455 -7.50 -3.05 18.95
C GLY A 455 -7.08 -1.58 18.75
N LEU A 456 -6.58 -0.90 19.79
CA LEU A 456 -6.00 0.46 19.70
C LEU A 456 -4.61 0.48 19.03
N GLY A 457 -3.97 -0.67 18.83
CA GLY A 457 -2.63 -0.76 18.24
C GLY A 457 -2.55 -0.36 16.76
N ALA A 458 -1.33 0.04 16.35
CA ALA A 458 -0.99 0.38 14.97
C ALA A 458 -0.76 -0.85 14.06
N ASP A 459 -0.45 -2.01 14.63
CA ASP A 459 -0.39 -3.30 13.91
C ASP A 459 -1.82 -3.73 13.54
N LEU A 460 -2.25 -3.36 12.33
CA LEU A 460 -3.62 -3.56 11.86
C LEU A 460 -4.02 -5.05 11.78
N PRO A 461 -3.22 -5.98 11.23
CA PRO A 461 -3.54 -7.41 11.25
C PRO A 461 -3.68 -7.98 12.67
N LYS A 462 -2.83 -7.57 13.61
CA LYS A 462 -2.94 -7.98 15.03
C LYS A 462 -4.19 -7.39 15.68
N ALA A 463 -4.47 -6.11 15.44
CA ALA A 463 -5.67 -5.44 15.94
C ALA A 463 -6.94 -6.14 15.43
N LEU A 464 -7.04 -6.44 14.13
CA LEU A 464 -8.18 -7.15 13.53
C LEU A 464 -8.40 -8.53 14.16
N ARG A 465 -7.34 -9.35 14.26
CA ARG A 465 -7.41 -10.67 14.92
C ARG A 465 -7.87 -10.55 16.38
N ALA A 466 -7.39 -9.55 17.10
CA ALA A 466 -7.76 -9.32 18.50
C ALA A 466 -9.24 -8.93 18.63
N VAL A 467 -9.73 -7.93 17.88
CA VAL A 467 -11.14 -7.49 17.99
C VAL A 467 -12.12 -8.56 17.51
N LYS A 468 -11.80 -9.31 16.45
CA LYS A 468 -12.61 -10.46 16.00
C LYS A 468 -12.67 -11.59 17.04
N LYS A 469 -11.62 -11.77 17.86
CA LYS A 469 -11.63 -12.70 19.01
C LYS A 469 -12.42 -12.12 20.19
N GLY A 470 -12.25 -10.83 20.49
CA GLY A 470 -12.97 -10.12 21.54
C GLY A 470 -14.48 -10.06 21.34
N LEU A 471 -14.96 -10.01 20.09
CA LEU A 471 -16.39 -10.11 19.76
C LEU A 471 -17.01 -11.47 20.15
N LYS A 472 -16.20 -12.50 20.41
CA LYS A 472 -16.62 -13.83 20.90
C LYS A 472 -16.46 -13.98 22.42
N ALA A 473 -16.01 -12.94 23.13
CA ALA A 473 -15.79 -12.97 24.57
C ALA A 473 -17.12 -12.87 25.35
N LYS A 474 -17.24 -13.63 26.44
CA LYS A 474 -18.51 -13.76 27.21
C LYS A 474 -18.83 -12.53 28.07
N GLN A 475 -17.81 -11.86 28.60
CA GLN A 475 -17.95 -10.67 29.43
C GLN A 475 -17.70 -9.44 28.54
N THR A 476 -18.77 -8.77 28.13
CA THR A 476 -18.71 -7.63 27.21
C THR A 476 -19.80 -6.62 27.52
N THR A 477 -19.62 -5.39 27.04
CA THR A 477 -20.57 -4.29 27.14
C THR A 477 -20.91 -3.76 25.74
N LEU A 478 -21.97 -2.96 25.63
CA LEU A 478 -22.37 -2.35 24.37
C LEU A 478 -21.25 -1.48 23.76
N PHE A 479 -20.67 -0.56 24.54
CA PHE A 479 -19.51 0.24 24.13
C PHE A 479 -18.36 -0.60 23.56
N VAL A 480 -17.91 -1.62 24.29
CA VAL A 480 -16.78 -2.46 23.87
C VAL A 480 -17.12 -3.25 22.61
N LYS A 481 -18.36 -3.77 22.49
CA LYS A 481 -18.85 -4.46 21.30
C LYS A 481 -18.89 -3.53 20.07
N TYR A 482 -19.44 -2.33 20.20
CA TYR A 482 -19.54 -1.37 19.09
C TYR A 482 -18.18 -0.89 18.61
N TYR A 483 -17.25 -0.60 19.54
CA TYR A 483 -15.87 -0.27 19.19
C TYR A 483 -15.20 -1.41 18.42
N MET A 484 -15.31 -2.66 18.90
CA MET A 484 -14.66 -3.80 18.25
C MET A 484 -15.25 -4.09 16.86
N LEU A 485 -16.57 -3.94 16.68
CA LEU A 485 -17.19 -3.98 15.35
C LEU A 485 -16.64 -2.86 14.46
N TRP A 486 -16.64 -1.61 14.93
CA TRP A 486 -16.10 -0.48 14.15
C TRP A 486 -14.65 -0.69 13.72
N ARG A 487 -13.80 -1.13 14.64
CA ARG A 487 -12.39 -1.39 14.37
C ARG A 487 -12.20 -2.57 13.40
N ALA A 488 -13.02 -3.61 13.51
CA ALA A 488 -13.01 -4.73 12.59
C ALA A 488 -13.43 -4.32 11.17
N ILE A 489 -14.54 -3.57 11.03
CA ILE A 489 -15.05 -3.05 9.75
C ILE A 489 -14.00 -2.16 9.07
N ALA A 490 -13.45 -1.18 9.81
CA ALA A 490 -12.50 -0.23 9.24
C ALA A 490 -11.19 -0.90 8.80
N VAL A 491 -10.65 -1.83 9.59
CA VAL A 491 -9.39 -2.52 9.25
C VAL A 491 -9.59 -3.55 8.15
N ALA A 492 -10.62 -4.41 8.23
CA ALA A 492 -10.88 -5.38 7.17
C ALA A 492 -11.31 -4.71 5.86
N GLY A 493 -12.06 -3.60 5.91
CA GLY A 493 -12.39 -2.81 4.74
C GLY A 493 -11.16 -2.23 4.05
N ASP A 494 -10.24 -1.62 4.81
CA ASP A 494 -8.99 -1.05 4.28
C ASP A 494 -8.06 -2.14 3.71
N MET A 495 -7.89 -3.26 4.43
CA MET A 495 -7.12 -4.41 3.95
C MET A 495 -7.73 -5.04 2.69
N GLY A 496 -9.05 -5.21 2.64
CA GLY A 496 -9.74 -5.77 1.49
C GLY A 496 -9.61 -4.90 0.24
N VAL A 497 -9.89 -3.60 0.37
CA VAL A 497 -9.72 -2.62 -0.73
C VAL A 497 -8.25 -2.54 -1.16
N THR A 498 -7.30 -2.49 -0.22
CA THR A 498 -5.88 -2.35 -0.56
C THR A 498 -5.30 -3.62 -1.16
N ASN A 499 -5.67 -4.82 -0.70
CA ASN A 499 -5.22 -6.07 -1.32
C ASN A 499 -5.73 -6.16 -2.76
N LEU A 500 -7.04 -5.97 -2.98
CA LEU A 500 -7.65 -6.10 -4.31
C LEU A 500 -7.31 -4.93 -5.26
N ALA A 501 -6.93 -3.76 -4.76
CA ALA A 501 -6.39 -2.67 -5.58
C ALA A 501 -4.96 -2.95 -6.10
N ASN A 502 -4.26 -3.95 -5.54
CA ASN A 502 -2.88 -4.26 -5.89
C ASN A 502 -2.74 -5.65 -6.52
N VAL A 503 -3.52 -6.64 -6.11
CA VAL A 503 -3.35 -8.07 -6.45
C VAL A 503 -4.40 -8.54 -7.46
N ARG A 504 -3.99 -9.37 -8.42
CA ARG A 504 -4.88 -10.01 -9.42
C ARG A 504 -5.49 -11.33 -8.94
N GLU A 505 -6.56 -11.74 -9.60
CA GLU A 505 -7.19 -13.06 -9.43
C GLU A 505 -6.18 -14.22 -9.56
N GLY A 506 -6.40 -15.28 -8.78
CA GLY A 506 -5.54 -16.47 -8.72
C GLY A 506 -4.47 -16.46 -7.62
N ALA A 507 -4.10 -15.29 -7.08
CA ALA A 507 -3.22 -15.19 -5.91
C ALA A 507 -3.95 -15.46 -4.58
N GLN A 508 -3.24 -15.93 -3.55
CA GLN A 508 -3.83 -16.15 -2.22
C GLN A 508 -4.40 -14.85 -1.66
N GLU A 509 -3.66 -13.76 -1.78
CA GLU A 509 -3.99 -12.43 -1.24
C GLU A 509 -5.23 -11.80 -1.90
N TYR A 510 -5.60 -12.24 -3.11
CA TYR A 510 -6.87 -11.88 -3.77
C TYR A 510 -8.06 -12.53 -3.05
N SER A 511 -7.97 -13.84 -2.76
CA SER A 511 -9.01 -14.56 -2.01
C SER A 511 -9.16 -14.02 -0.58
N GLU A 512 -8.04 -13.65 0.06
CA GLU A 512 -8.04 -12.96 1.36
C GLU A 512 -8.68 -11.58 1.26
N GLY A 513 -8.38 -10.81 0.21
CA GLY A 513 -8.98 -9.50 -0.04
C GLY A 513 -10.51 -9.55 -0.13
N ILE A 514 -11.06 -10.52 -0.88
CA ILE A 514 -12.51 -10.77 -0.95
C ILE A 514 -13.07 -11.14 0.43
N ALA A 515 -12.41 -12.06 1.14
CA ALA A 515 -12.83 -12.48 2.48
C ALA A 515 -12.85 -11.32 3.49
N PHE A 516 -11.87 -10.40 3.42
CA PHE A 516 -11.85 -9.19 4.24
C PHE A 516 -13.01 -8.24 3.91
N LEU A 517 -13.30 -7.99 2.62
CA LEU A 517 -14.44 -7.15 2.23
C LEU A 517 -15.77 -7.73 2.70
N MET A 518 -16.01 -9.02 2.48
CA MET A 518 -17.24 -9.70 2.91
C MET A 518 -17.38 -9.64 4.45
N SER A 519 -16.29 -9.93 5.18
CA SER A 519 -16.30 -9.88 6.64
C SER A 519 -16.53 -8.48 7.20
N ALA A 520 -16.03 -7.44 6.53
CA ALA A 520 -16.30 -6.05 6.89
C ALA A 520 -17.76 -5.65 6.61
N LEU A 521 -18.35 -6.12 5.49
CA LEU A 521 -19.74 -5.85 5.15
C LEU A 521 -20.71 -6.51 6.14
N ASP A 522 -20.45 -7.74 6.55
CA ASP A 522 -21.31 -8.47 7.51
C ASP A 522 -21.19 -7.93 8.94
N ASP A 523 -20.00 -7.50 9.37
CA ASP A 523 -19.83 -6.73 10.60
C ASP A 523 -20.60 -5.39 10.53
N ALA A 524 -20.61 -4.72 9.37
CA ALA A 524 -21.32 -3.45 9.19
C ALA A 524 -22.85 -3.60 9.25
N LYS A 525 -23.40 -4.68 8.66
CA LYS A 525 -24.82 -5.07 8.85
C LYS A 525 -25.11 -5.32 10.33
N THR A 526 -24.26 -6.13 10.98
CA THR A 526 -24.38 -6.44 12.41
C THR A 526 -24.38 -5.15 13.25
N PHE A 527 -23.49 -4.20 12.95
CA PHE A 527 -23.44 -2.90 13.63
C PHE A 527 -24.75 -2.12 13.44
N PHE A 528 -25.32 -2.07 12.23
CA PHE A 528 -26.60 -1.41 11.98
C PHE A 528 -27.78 -2.02 12.72
N GLU A 529 -27.73 -3.32 13.03
CA GLU A 529 -28.74 -4.04 13.82
C GLU A 529 -28.59 -3.76 15.33
N VAL A 530 -27.36 -3.75 15.85
CA VAL A 530 -27.13 -3.73 17.32
C VAL A 530 -26.82 -2.35 17.91
N ALA A 531 -26.35 -1.39 17.11
CA ALA A 531 -25.90 -0.08 17.60
C ALA A 531 -27.06 0.94 17.69
N PRO A 532 -27.07 1.82 18.71
CA PRO A 532 -28.08 2.87 18.82
C PRO A 532 -27.95 3.91 17.69
N PRO A 533 -29.01 4.68 17.41
CA PRO A 533 -28.98 5.74 16.40
C PRO A 533 -27.97 6.86 16.74
N ASP A 534 -27.59 7.01 18.01
CA ASP A 534 -26.60 7.98 18.51
C ASP A 534 -25.17 7.43 18.63
N ALA A 535 -24.91 6.20 18.17
CA ALA A 535 -23.58 5.60 18.29
C ALA A 535 -22.51 6.47 17.62
N ARG A 536 -21.46 6.84 18.35
CA ARG A 536 -20.40 7.76 17.92
C ARG A 536 -19.77 7.44 16.56
N HIS A 537 -19.72 6.16 16.20
CA HIS A 537 -19.13 5.69 14.94
C HIS A 537 -20.16 5.42 13.83
N MET A 538 -21.46 5.62 14.06
CA MET A 538 -22.53 5.32 13.08
C MET A 538 -22.27 5.96 11.72
N ALA A 539 -21.87 7.23 11.68
CA ALA A 539 -21.54 7.92 10.43
C ALA A 539 -20.34 7.28 9.69
N VAL A 540 -19.33 6.82 10.42
CA VAL A 540 -18.17 6.10 9.88
C VAL A 540 -18.57 4.75 9.30
N ILE A 541 -19.44 4.01 10.01
CA ILE A 541 -19.96 2.73 9.53
C ILE A 541 -20.83 2.91 8.30
N VAL A 542 -21.66 3.96 8.20
CA VAL A 542 -22.38 4.23 6.95
C VAL A 542 -21.42 4.53 5.80
N ASN A 543 -20.37 5.33 6.02
CA ASN A 543 -19.39 5.59 4.95
C ASN A 543 -18.69 4.29 4.49
N TRP A 544 -18.28 3.41 5.41
CA TRP A 544 -17.73 2.10 5.06
C TRP A 544 -18.76 1.18 4.39
N PHE A 545 -19.96 1.06 4.93
CA PHE A 545 -21.03 0.22 4.38
C PHE A 545 -21.34 0.58 2.92
N VAL A 546 -21.40 1.88 2.59
CA VAL A 546 -21.58 2.35 1.21
C VAL A 546 -20.42 1.91 0.31
N VAL A 547 -19.17 2.14 0.75
CA VAL A 547 -17.96 1.76 -0.01
C VAL A 547 -17.87 0.25 -0.21
N LEU A 548 -18.11 -0.54 0.84
CA LEU A 548 -18.09 -2.01 0.81
C LEU A 548 -19.20 -2.57 -0.08
N THR A 549 -20.40 -1.99 -0.01
CA THR A 549 -21.53 -2.41 -0.86
C THR A 549 -21.22 -2.14 -2.34
N ILE A 550 -20.62 -0.99 -2.67
CA ILE A 550 -20.18 -0.67 -4.04
C ILE A 550 -19.03 -1.62 -4.47
N ALA A 551 -18.06 -1.90 -3.61
CA ALA A 551 -16.96 -2.82 -3.89
C ALA A 551 -17.48 -4.23 -4.25
N ILE A 552 -18.40 -4.76 -3.44
CA ILE A 552 -18.88 -6.14 -3.57
C ILE A 552 -19.91 -6.25 -4.69
N LYS A 553 -20.93 -5.40 -4.72
CA LYS A 553 -22.06 -5.51 -5.65
C LYS A 553 -21.85 -4.84 -7.00
N GLY A 554 -21.04 -3.77 -7.07
CA GLY A 554 -20.69 -3.05 -8.30
C GLY A 554 -21.87 -2.83 -9.26
N PRO A 555 -21.91 -3.53 -10.42
CA PRO A 555 -22.97 -3.39 -11.41
C PRO A 555 -24.37 -3.86 -10.97
N GLU A 556 -24.50 -4.72 -9.95
CA GLU A 556 -25.82 -5.15 -9.42
C GLU A 556 -26.62 -4.00 -8.80
N LEU A 557 -25.94 -2.92 -8.39
CA LEU A 557 -26.58 -1.76 -7.79
C LEU A 557 -27.31 -0.92 -8.83
N SER A 558 -28.41 -0.29 -8.41
CA SER A 558 -29.12 0.69 -9.24
C SER A 558 -28.26 1.95 -9.49
N LEU A 559 -28.52 2.66 -10.59
CA LEU A 559 -27.79 3.90 -10.90
C LEU A 559 -28.08 5.04 -9.91
N ASP A 560 -29.27 5.05 -9.31
CA ASP A 560 -29.69 5.95 -8.25
C ASP A 560 -29.28 5.48 -6.84
N LEU A 561 -28.66 4.29 -6.73
CA LEU A 561 -28.18 3.70 -5.48
C LEU A 561 -29.27 3.59 -4.39
N LYS A 562 -30.53 3.33 -4.79
CA LYS A 562 -31.69 3.26 -3.90
C LYS A 562 -31.54 2.20 -2.80
N GLU A 563 -30.75 1.15 -3.05
CA GLU A 563 -30.41 0.11 -2.07
C GLU A 563 -29.69 0.68 -0.83
N LEU A 564 -29.05 1.85 -0.95
CA LEU A 564 -28.34 2.53 0.13
C LEU A 564 -29.21 3.56 0.89
N ALA A 565 -30.45 3.81 0.47
CA ALA A 565 -31.35 4.76 1.12
C ALA A 565 -31.57 4.50 2.63
N PRO A 566 -31.70 3.25 3.13
CA PRO A 566 -31.79 2.97 4.57
C PRO A 566 -30.52 3.39 5.34
N ALA A 567 -29.35 3.23 4.74
CA ALA A 567 -28.09 3.65 5.34
C ALA A 567 -27.96 5.18 5.38
N PHE A 568 -28.42 5.88 4.34
CA PHE A 568 -28.48 7.35 4.34
C PHE A 568 -29.48 7.90 5.37
N LYS A 569 -30.62 7.23 5.62
CA LYS A 569 -31.53 7.60 6.73
C LYS A 569 -30.81 7.48 8.09
N LYS A 570 -30.11 6.36 8.36
CA LYS A 570 -29.29 6.21 9.58
C LYS A 570 -28.21 7.28 9.72
N LEU A 571 -27.53 7.64 8.62
CA LEU A 571 -26.52 8.71 8.62
C LEU A 571 -27.12 10.07 8.98
N GLU A 572 -28.28 10.42 8.42
CA GLU A 572 -28.93 11.69 8.69
C GLU A 572 -29.43 11.79 10.14
N THR A 573 -30.04 10.73 10.68
CA THR A 573 -30.39 10.66 12.11
C THR A 573 -29.16 10.84 12.99
N ALA A 574 -28.08 10.09 12.73
CA ALA A 574 -26.84 10.20 13.51
C ALA A 574 -26.18 11.58 13.41
N ARG A 575 -26.25 12.22 12.23
CA ARG A 575 -25.77 13.60 12.00
C ARG A 575 -26.55 14.60 12.85
N GLN A 576 -27.89 14.55 12.81
CA GLN A 576 -28.74 15.44 13.61
C GLN A 576 -28.49 15.28 15.11
N ILE A 577 -28.31 14.03 15.59
CA ILE A 577 -27.98 13.77 16.99
C ILE A 577 -26.61 14.34 17.35
N THR A 578 -25.55 13.99 16.59
CA THR A 578 -24.17 14.43 16.89
C THR A 578 -24.03 15.94 16.85
N GLU A 579 -24.61 16.62 15.86
CA GLU A 579 -24.63 18.10 15.81
C GLU A 579 -25.37 18.70 17.01
N HIS A 580 -26.51 18.13 17.43
CA HIS A 580 -27.25 18.58 18.62
C HIS A 580 -26.42 18.48 19.90
N ILE A 581 -25.68 17.37 20.09
CA ILE A 581 -24.80 17.17 21.26
C ILE A 581 -23.42 17.82 21.13
N GLY A 582 -23.20 18.67 20.12
CA GLY A 582 -21.96 19.43 19.93
C GLY A 582 -20.78 18.61 19.42
N PHE A 583 -21.01 17.42 18.87
CA PHE A 583 -20.03 16.65 18.10
C PHE A 583 -20.14 17.06 16.61
N PRO A 584 -19.25 17.92 16.09
CA PRO A 584 -19.35 18.39 14.71
C PRO A 584 -19.17 17.25 13.72
N TYR A 585 -20.02 17.19 12.70
CA TYR A 585 -19.91 16.22 11.62
C TYR A 585 -18.73 16.56 10.71
N ARG A 586 -17.58 15.93 10.99
CA ARG A 586 -16.28 16.18 10.33
C ARG A 586 -16.24 15.80 8.86
N LYS A 587 -15.35 16.44 8.10
CA LYS A 587 -14.98 16.11 6.71
C LYS A 587 -13.93 14.99 6.68
N THR A 588 -14.26 13.84 7.24
CA THR A 588 -13.32 12.70 7.29
C THR A 588 -13.05 12.13 5.89
N GLN A 589 -11.91 11.46 5.72
CA GLN A 589 -11.48 10.89 4.43
C GLN A 589 -12.56 10.02 3.79
N MET A 590 -13.16 9.10 4.57
CA MET A 590 -14.22 8.21 4.09
C MET A 590 -15.50 8.95 3.72
N ARG A 591 -15.87 10.01 4.45
CA ARG A 591 -17.02 10.86 4.11
C ARG A 591 -16.79 11.59 2.78
N LEU A 592 -15.64 12.25 2.62
CA LEU A 592 -15.29 12.97 1.38
C LEU A 592 -15.26 12.02 0.19
N SER A 593 -14.74 10.81 0.37
CA SER A 593 -14.72 9.75 -0.65
C SER A 593 -16.13 9.32 -1.06
N ARG A 594 -17.00 9.02 -0.08
CA ARG A 594 -18.42 8.72 -0.34
C ARG A 594 -19.10 9.86 -1.07
N GLU A 595 -18.99 11.11 -0.59
CA GLU A 595 -19.62 12.26 -1.23
C GLU A 595 -19.13 12.49 -2.66
N MET A 596 -17.84 12.29 -2.91
CA MET A 596 -17.26 12.41 -4.25
C MET A 596 -17.82 11.34 -5.19
N ILE A 597 -17.86 10.07 -4.76
CA ILE A 597 -18.45 8.96 -5.51
C ILE A 597 -19.92 9.27 -5.85
N MET A 598 -20.74 9.61 -4.84
CA MET A 598 -22.18 9.84 -5.02
C MET A 598 -22.50 10.96 -6.02
N ARG A 599 -21.68 12.03 -6.08
CA ARG A 599 -21.86 13.14 -7.03
C ARG A 599 -21.62 12.73 -8.49
N SER A 600 -20.74 11.75 -8.73
CA SER A 600 -20.37 11.31 -10.06
C SER A 600 -21.06 10.03 -10.54
N TYR A 601 -21.43 9.11 -9.64
CA TYR A 601 -21.77 7.71 -9.95
C TYR A 601 -22.77 7.55 -11.10
N ALA A 602 -23.98 8.10 -10.96
CA ALA A 602 -25.06 7.93 -11.93
C ALA A 602 -24.76 8.55 -13.32
N LYS A 603 -24.02 9.67 -13.35
CA LYS A 603 -23.63 10.35 -14.59
C LYS A 603 -22.47 9.63 -15.28
N ALA A 604 -21.45 9.28 -14.50
CA ALA A 604 -20.29 8.53 -14.97
C ALA A 604 -20.68 7.19 -15.59
N ALA A 605 -21.57 6.43 -14.93
CA ALA A 605 -22.09 5.16 -15.43
C ALA A 605 -22.72 5.29 -16.82
N LYS A 606 -23.42 6.39 -17.11
CA LYS A 606 -24.04 6.67 -18.42
C LYS A 606 -23.01 7.17 -19.45
N ASP A 607 -22.19 8.14 -19.06
CA ASP A 607 -21.18 8.78 -19.92
C ASP A 607 -20.06 7.79 -20.37
N PHE A 608 -19.86 6.70 -19.63
CA PHE A 608 -18.82 5.69 -19.84
C PHE A 608 -19.39 4.27 -20.02
N ASP A 609 -20.68 4.11 -20.29
CA ASP A 609 -21.36 2.80 -20.46
C ASP A 609 -20.59 1.87 -21.42
N SER A 610 -20.24 2.38 -22.61
CA SER A 610 -19.43 1.66 -23.59
C SER A 610 -18.01 1.32 -23.11
N THR A 611 -17.42 2.14 -22.24
CA THR A 611 -16.10 1.88 -21.64
C THR A 611 -16.19 0.78 -20.58
N ILE A 612 -17.28 0.75 -19.78
CA ILE A 612 -17.55 -0.30 -18.80
C ILE A 612 -17.74 -1.64 -19.52
N THR A 613 -18.62 -1.70 -20.51
CA THR A 613 -18.85 -2.92 -21.34
C THR A 613 -17.57 -3.40 -22.02
N TYR A 614 -16.74 -2.48 -22.49
CA TYR A 614 -15.45 -2.83 -23.10
C TYR A 614 -14.48 -3.43 -22.07
N TYR A 615 -14.38 -2.85 -20.87
CA TYR A 615 -13.52 -3.37 -19.81
C TYR A 615 -14.00 -4.76 -19.35
N ASP A 616 -15.30 -4.96 -19.16
CA ASP A 616 -15.86 -6.27 -18.83
C ASP A 616 -15.46 -7.35 -19.87
N THR A 617 -15.49 -6.98 -21.15
CA THR A 617 -15.05 -7.85 -22.26
C THR A 617 -13.54 -8.10 -22.22
N LEU A 618 -12.72 -7.09 -21.92
CA LEU A 618 -11.27 -7.23 -21.75
C LEU A 618 -10.91 -8.18 -20.61
N TYR A 619 -11.48 -8.03 -19.42
CA TYR A 619 -11.15 -8.88 -18.27
C TYR A 619 -11.65 -10.32 -18.50
N THR A 620 -12.88 -10.51 -18.99
CA THR A 620 -13.41 -11.87 -19.31
C THR A 620 -12.57 -12.59 -20.38
N SER A 621 -12.14 -11.87 -21.43
CA SER A 621 -11.28 -12.43 -22.48
C SER A 621 -9.80 -12.58 -22.05
N ALA A 622 -9.39 -11.85 -21.02
CA ALA A 622 -8.08 -12.01 -20.40
C ALA A 622 -8.01 -13.33 -19.61
N TYR A 623 -8.93 -13.56 -18.67
CA TYR A 623 -8.94 -14.75 -17.82
C TYR A 623 -9.09 -16.05 -18.63
N SER A 624 -9.96 -16.05 -19.66
CA SER A 624 -10.12 -17.22 -20.55
C SER A 624 -8.92 -17.52 -21.46
N LYS A 625 -7.95 -16.60 -21.60
CA LYS A 625 -6.68 -16.85 -22.30
C LYS A 625 -5.56 -17.37 -21.40
N GLU A 626 -5.67 -17.22 -20.07
CA GLU A 626 -4.72 -17.82 -19.13
C GLU A 626 -4.78 -19.36 -19.13
N GLU A 627 -5.88 -19.95 -19.61
CA GLU A 627 -5.98 -21.39 -19.90
C GLU A 627 -5.54 -21.81 -21.32
N ARG A 628 -5.26 -20.86 -22.24
CA ARG A 628 -5.04 -21.18 -23.66
C ARG A 628 -3.91 -20.41 -24.37
N SER A 629 -2.80 -21.14 -24.49
CA SER A 629 -1.81 -21.13 -25.57
C SER A 629 -0.62 -20.17 -25.49
N VAL A 630 0.57 -20.78 -25.54
CA VAL A 630 1.87 -20.21 -25.95
C VAL A 630 2.03 -20.22 -27.49
N ALA A 631 1.01 -20.68 -28.23
CA ALA A 631 1.15 -21.22 -29.59
C ALA A 631 0.98 -20.19 -30.72
N GLY A 632 1.51 -18.97 -30.58
CA GLY A 632 1.34 -17.93 -31.62
C GLY A 632 2.28 -16.73 -31.62
N ALA A 633 3.33 -16.71 -30.79
CA ALA A 633 4.21 -15.53 -30.61
C ALA A 633 5.60 -15.65 -31.27
N GLU A 634 5.81 -16.59 -32.19
CA GLU A 634 7.13 -17.17 -32.49
C GLU A 634 8.21 -16.24 -33.10
N ASP A 635 7.89 -15.00 -33.50
CA ASP A 635 8.88 -14.11 -34.15
C ASP A 635 8.88 -12.63 -33.68
N THR A 636 8.63 -12.39 -32.37
CA THR A 636 8.73 -11.05 -31.76
C THR A 636 9.89 -10.92 -30.78
N LEU A 637 10.40 -9.69 -30.56
CA LEU A 637 11.46 -9.46 -29.56
C LEU A 637 10.97 -9.80 -28.15
N ALA A 638 9.72 -9.46 -27.80
CA ALA A 638 9.06 -9.91 -26.58
C ALA A 638 9.21 -11.43 -26.34
N ALA A 639 8.87 -12.26 -27.33
CA ALA A 639 9.02 -13.72 -27.22
C ALA A 639 10.49 -14.18 -27.04
N TRP A 640 11.48 -13.43 -27.55
CA TRP A 640 12.90 -13.71 -27.26
C TRP A 640 13.35 -13.20 -25.88
N LEU A 641 12.74 -12.14 -25.35
CA LEU A 641 12.94 -11.71 -23.97
C LEU A 641 12.31 -12.71 -22.97
N GLU A 642 11.25 -13.41 -23.38
CA GLU A 642 10.59 -14.48 -22.62
C GLU A 642 11.31 -15.84 -22.72
N ASP A 643 12.09 -16.08 -23.78
CA ASP A 643 12.87 -17.32 -24.03
C ASP A 643 14.10 -17.44 -23.10
N LEU A 644 13.82 -17.62 -21.81
CA LEU A 644 14.73 -17.67 -20.66
C LEU A 644 14.36 -18.92 -19.81
N ALA A 645 14.96 -20.08 -20.07
CA ALA A 645 14.57 -21.34 -19.42
C ALA A 645 15.62 -21.89 -18.41
N LEU A 646 15.17 -22.31 -17.21
CA LEU A 646 15.28 -23.70 -16.68
C LEU A 646 15.10 -23.82 -15.15
N GLU A 647 14.36 -24.88 -14.79
CA GLU A 647 14.36 -25.74 -13.57
C GLU A 647 14.46 -25.16 -12.13
N ASP A 648 13.47 -25.59 -11.34
CA ASP A 648 13.33 -25.68 -9.88
C ASP A 648 13.79 -24.52 -8.97
N GLY A 649 12.80 -23.84 -8.40
CA GLY A 649 12.93 -22.96 -7.24
C GLY A 649 11.61 -22.27 -6.91
N ASP A 650 11.13 -22.49 -5.68
CA ASP A 650 9.83 -22.03 -5.18
C ASP A 650 9.56 -20.53 -5.43
N HIS A 651 8.32 -20.19 -5.81
CA HIS A 651 7.98 -18.88 -6.41
C HIS A 651 7.42 -17.87 -5.40
N ASP A 652 8.23 -16.91 -4.95
CA ASP A 652 7.75 -15.66 -4.35
C ASP A 652 7.33 -14.65 -5.44
N THR A 653 6.04 -14.58 -5.75
CA THR A 653 5.40 -13.68 -6.72
C THR A 653 4.99 -12.33 -6.14
N HIS A 654 5.97 -11.45 -5.88
CA HIS A 654 5.72 -10.04 -5.51
C HIS A 654 5.93 -9.04 -6.67
N CYS A 655 5.44 -9.36 -7.86
CA CYS A 655 5.31 -8.40 -8.98
C CYS A 655 3.90 -8.52 -9.57
N LEU A 656 3.14 -7.42 -9.55
CA LEU A 656 1.68 -7.44 -9.60
C LEU A 656 1.06 -7.48 -11.02
N HIS A 657 1.88 -7.58 -12.07
CA HIS A 657 1.43 -7.61 -13.47
C HIS A 657 2.11 -8.76 -14.26
N PRO A 658 1.46 -9.94 -14.38
CA PRO A 658 2.11 -11.14 -14.96
C PRO A 658 2.30 -11.16 -16.48
N ARG A 659 1.76 -10.17 -17.22
CA ARG A 659 1.69 -10.25 -18.70
C ARG A 659 2.87 -9.62 -19.46
N ILE A 660 3.85 -9.07 -18.75
CA ILE A 660 5.22 -8.90 -19.25
C ILE A 660 6.15 -9.65 -18.29
N ASN A 661 5.87 -10.94 -18.09
CA ASN A 661 6.74 -11.82 -17.30
C ASN A 661 7.99 -12.19 -18.10
N SER A 662 8.91 -11.25 -18.23
CA SER A 662 10.23 -11.41 -18.86
C SER A 662 11.20 -12.31 -18.07
N ASN A 663 10.71 -13.22 -17.21
CA ASN A 663 11.51 -14.08 -16.35
C ASN A 663 10.79 -15.37 -15.92
N THR A 664 11.04 -16.46 -16.65
CA THR A 664 10.87 -17.85 -16.18
C THR A 664 12.16 -18.43 -15.57
N VAL A 665 13.17 -17.59 -15.26
CA VAL A 665 14.43 -17.98 -14.59
C VAL A 665 14.42 -17.59 -13.11
N ALA A 666 14.78 -18.54 -12.24
CA ALA A 666 15.10 -18.32 -10.84
C ALA A 666 16.44 -17.55 -10.64
N LEU A 667 16.49 -16.29 -11.10
CA LEU A 667 17.51 -15.35 -10.68
C LEU A 667 17.38 -15.11 -9.17
N TYR A 668 18.51 -15.04 -8.46
CA TYR A 668 18.44 -14.71 -7.04
C TYR A 668 17.91 -13.29 -6.89
N ARG A 669 16.93 -13.13 -5.97
CA ARG A 669 16.41 -11.82 -5.57
C ARG A 669 17.27 -11.21 -4.47
N CYS A 670 17.43 -9.89 -4.51
CA CYS A 670 18.06 -9.15 -3.43
C CYS A 670 17.15 -9.18 -2.19
N THR A 671 17.68 -9.57 -1.04
CA THR A 671 16.93 -9.69 0.22
C THR A 671 16.36 -8.36 0.69
N TYR A 672 16.92 -7.22 0.25
CA TYR A 672 16.39 -5.89 0.54
C TYR A 672 15.35 -5.41 -0.49
N CYS A 673 15.75 -5.22 -1.75
CA CYS A 673 14.91 -4.57 -2.78
C CYS A 673 14.21 -5.54 -3.75
N GLY A 674 14.20 -6.86 -3.50
CA GLY A 674 13.52 -7.87 -4.33
C GLY A 674 14.09 -8.09 -5.75
N ASN A 675 15.00 -7.22 -6.20
CA ASN A 675 15.49 -7.19 -7.57
C ASN A 675 16.27 -8.45 -7.98
N PRO A 676 16.01 -9.03 -9.17
CA PRO A 676 16.69 -10.22 -9.66
C PRO A 676 18.09 -9.89 -10.20
N SER A 677 19.08 -10.76 -9.92
CA SER A 677 20.38 -10.74 -10.58
C SER A 677 21.09 -12.09 -10.50
N ALA A 678 21.87 -12.41 -11.55
CA ALA A 678 22.72 -13.60 -11.59
C ALA A 678 23.95 -13.48 -10.66
N ALA A 679 24.33 -12.26 -10.28
CA ALA A 679 25.59 -11.89 -9.61
C ALA A 679 25.42 -11.11 -8.29
N LEU A 680 24.34 -11.36 -7.53
CA LEU A 680 24.19 -10.79 -6.18
C LEU A 680 25.35 -11.17 -5.25
N ARG A 681 25.76 -10.20 -4.43
CA ARG A 681 26.77 -10.37 -3.38
C ARG A 681 26.15 -11.06 -2.18
N LYS A 682 26.73 -12.15 -1.70
CA LYS A 682 26.34 -12.76 -0.41
C LYS A 682 26.85 -11.90 0.74
N CYS A 683 26.15 -11.89 1.87
CA CYS A 683 26.73 -11.39 3.13
C CYS A 683 28.01 -12.18 3.46
N SER A 684 29.12 -11.47 3.66
CA SER A 684 30.45 -12.07 3.90
C SER A 684 30.57 -12.83 5.21
N GLN A 685 29.65 -12.61 6.15
CA GLN A 685 29.64 -13.27 7.46
C GLN A 685 28.76 -14.54 7.45
N CYS A 686 27.51 -14.44 7.02
CA CYS A 686 26.55 -15.55 7.13
C CYS A 686 26.26 -16.31 5.82
N GLY A 687 26.63 -15.77 4.65
CA GLY A 687 26.36 -16.35 3.34
C GLY A 687 24.88 -16.46 2.90
N LYS A 688 23.91 -16.32 3.82
CA LYS A 688 22.47 -16.58 3.63
C LYS A 688 21.77 -15.50 2.78
N VAL A 689 21.90 -14.24 3.19
CA VAL A 689 21.26 -13.09 2.51
C VAL A 689 22.12 -12.60 1.33
N LYS A 690 21.46 -11.99 0.34
CA LYS A 690 22.05 -11.59 -0.94
C LYS A 690 21.66 -10.16 -1.31
N TYR A 691 22.60 -9.38 -1.83
CA TYR A 691 22.41 -7.96 -2.11
C TYR A 691 22.90 -7.56 -3.51
N CYS A 692 22.23 -6.59 -4.15
CA CYS A 692 22.71 -6.00 -5.40
C CYS A 692 24.07 -5.32 -5.21
N ASP A 693 24.20 -4.56 -4.12
CA ASP A 693 25.38 -3.77 -3.76
C ASP A 693 25.47 -3.51 -2.25
N ALA A 694 26.42 -2.65 -1.86
CA ALA A 694 26.64 -2.26 -0.48
C ALA A 694 25.55 -1.32 0.10
N ALA A 695 24.78 -0.62 -0.75
CA ALA A 695 23.70 0.25 -0.30
C ALA A 695 22.50 -0.60 0.15
N CYS A 696 22.08 -1.57 -0.66
CA CYS A 696 21.06 -2.55 -0.26
C CYS A 696 21.47 -3.34 1.01
N GLN A 697 22.76 -3.67 1.15
CA GLN A 697 23.27 -4.28 2.38
C GLN A 697 23.14 -3.34 3.58
N LYS A 698 23.55 -2.07 3.45
CA LYS A 698 23.52 -1.08 4.53
C LYS A 698 22.09 -0.82 5.02
N LEU A 699 21.12 -0.75 4.11
CA LEU A 699 19.71 -0.50 4.43
C LEU A 699 19.09 -1.69 5.19
N HIS A 700 19.28 -2.92 4.73
CA HIS A 700 18.82 -4.13 5.44
C HIS A 700 19.63 -4.44 6.71
N TRP A 701 20.79 -3.81 6.93
CA TRP A 701 21.69 -4.21 8.03
C TRP A 701 21.06 -4.04 9.42
N GLY A 702 20.18 -3.06 9.62
CA GLY A 702 19.49 -2.85 10.90
C GLY A 702 18.72 -4.09 11.37
N GLU A 703 17.97 -4.70 10.45
CA GLU A 703 17.19 -5.93 10.68
C GLU A 703 18.09 -7.17 10.65
N HIS A 704 18.94 -7.30 9.62
CA HIS A 704 19.74 -8.50 9.43
C HIS A 704 20.78 -8.72 10.55
N LYS A 705 21.32 -7.66 11.16
CA LYS A 705 22.37 -7.75 12.18
C LYS A 705 21.98 -8.67 13.36
N ALA A 706 20.70 -8.72 13.74
CA ALA A 706 20.22 -9.59 14.82
C ALA A 706 20.24 -11.09 14.45
N THR A 707 20.14 -11.42 13.15
CA THR A 707 20.09 -12.79 12.63
C THR A 707 21.39 -13.23 11.93
N CYS A 708 22.33 -12.31 11.74
CA CYS A 708 23.61 -12.55 11.08
C CYS A 708 24.57 -13.38 11.97
N LYS A 709 24.59 -14.69 11.76
CA LYS A 709 25.52 -15.62 12.40
C LYS A 709 26.44 -16.24 11.35
N ALA A 710 27.71 -16.41 11.69
CA ALA A 710 28.67 -17.11 10.83
C ALA A 710 28.22 -18.56 10.59
N THR A 711 28.46 -19.05 9.39
CA THR A 711 28.28 -20.45 8.97
C THR A 711 29.60 -21.20 9.08
#